data_AF-A0A1C6F7G6-F1
#
_entry.id   AF-A0A1C6F7G6-F1
#
_cell.length_a   1.000
_cell.length_b   1.000
_cell.length_c   1.000
_cell.angle_alpha   90.00
_cell.angle_beta   90.00
_cell.angle_gamma   90.00
#
_symmetry.space_group_name_H-M   'P 1'
#
loop_
_entity.id
_entity.type
_entity.pdbx_description
1 polymer ?
#
loop_
_entity_poly.entity_id
_entity_poly.type
_entity_poly.pdbx_seq_one_letter_code
_entity_poly.pdbx_strand_id
1 'polypeptide(L)'
;MRYTLRLLAAQQFTRAATLICACEYIRQDCVQKRHKYPAYPLGRDPITIGLWIGGAHIPNKNEDAKYHLEKLQNVSNHFYVRNEKERHNKFQVLKCPWCGTKMVKDDKGARLVGEWGYSMSGKHFYMFCPHEDCAFTKRLPIQIIDDELYEAPPTLLFGTVDKFAMLPWDGRIGAFFGAGKENRTPELIIQDELHLISGALGTVVGLYETAVDAICGQKGVYPKIIASTATIRRAKEQCSVLYNREVVQFPAPGLDAEDSFFAKEAVIDYSKGVYGRKYVGIMPSGKTKAMTEIRAVAALMQKVYTMDLPEEVKDKLWTLTVYFNSLKDLGKASTLIDDDVKDFIIRTANRMFTGRRLIVSADELTSRVSTTELNETLDKLEKIEYSKENVAAKQYASNVLLATNMISVGIDVARLNVMLMIGQPKLTSEYIQASSRVGRSFPGVVFVQYDATKSRDRSHYERFRSYHESFYRFVEPTGATPFSRPARERALHAVLVSMIRQVAGMREDKDAINFDEKHFSEAIKKIEAFVTERVTGINDRSEGQAKDNIDEIRREIKEFFDFWQSDVNECNEANPSIPLYFGRRFMVNPPAEDTRRLLKPYGSTGKDNAIATLTSMRNVDTPVLGSVVIWGDNNV
;
A
#
# COMPACT_ATOMS: atom_id res chain seq x y z
N MET A 1 -0.47 6.81 -10.84
CA MET A 1 0.27 6.73 -9.56
C MET A 1 0.32 5.29 -9.09
N ARG A 2 1.46 4.85 -8.57
CA ARG A 2 1.74 3.48 -8.14
C ARG A 2 2.06 3.47 -6.65
N TYR A 3 1.45 2.53 -5.94
CA TYR A 3 1.65 2.32 -4.51
C TYR A 3 2.07 0.88 -4.24
N THR A 4 2.85 0.69 -3.17
CA THR A 4 3.21 -0.63 -2.66
C THR A 4 2.18 -1.16 -1.68
N LEU A 5 1.53 -0.28 -0.91
CA LEU A 5 0.56 -0.63 0.13
C LEU A 5 -0.85 -0.13 -0.21
N ARG A 6 -1.85 -0.99 0.05
CA ARG A 6 -3.25 -0.78 -0.32
C ARG A 6 -3.93 0.35 0.45
N LEU A 7 -3.66 0.50 1.75
CA LEU A 7 -4.32 1.50 2.61
C LEU A 7 -3.94 2.93 2.23
N LEU A 8 -2.65 3.15 1.99
CA LEU A 8 -2.09 4.45 1.58
C LEU A 8 -2.71 4.93 0.27
N ALA A 9 -2.95 4.00 -0.67
CA ALA A 9 -3.58 4.30 -1.95
C ALA A 9 -4.97 4.95 -1.77
N ALA A 10 -5.79 4.50 -0.81
CA ALA A 10 -7.15 5.02 -0.63
C ALA A 10 -7.20 6.47 -0.08
N GLN A 11 -6.34 6.79 0.89
CA GLN A 11 -6.26 8.17 1.42
C GLN A 11 -5.71 9.14 0.38
N GLN A 12 -4.62 8.77 -0.31
CA GLN A 12 -4.04 9.60 -1.37
C GLN A 12 -4.99 9.72 -2.56
N PHE A 13 -5.75 8.67 -2.87
CA PHE A 13 -6.80 8.70 -3.87
C PHE A 13 -7.88 9.73 -3.52
N THR A 14 -8.32 9.83 -2.26
CA THR A 14 -9.32 10.83 -1.85
C THR A 14 -8.81 12.26 -2.04
N ARG A 15 -7.53 12.51 -1.72
CA ARG A 15 -6.88 13.81 -1.96
C ARG A 15 -6.79 14.14 -3.46
N ALA A 16 -6.33 13.19 -4.26
CA ALA A 16 -6.26 13.35 -5.72
C ALA A 16 -7.64 13.48 -6.37
N ALA A 17 -8.66 12.81 -5.84
CA ALA A 17 -10.04 12.93 -6.31
C ALA A 17 -10.58 14.34 -6.14
N THR A 18 -10.14 15.07 -5.10
CA THR A 18 -10.48 16.50 -4.90
C THR A 18 -9.95 17.34 -6.06
N LEU A 19 -8.69 17.16 -6.42
CA LEU A 19 -8.07 17.82 -7.58
C LEU A 19 -8.79 17.48 -8.88
N ILE A 20 -9.11 16.21 -9.09
CA ILE A 20 -9.78 15.75 -10.31
C ILE A 20 -11.22 16.28 -10.39
N CYS A 21 -11.94 16.38 -9.28
CA CYS A 21 -13.24 17.05 -9.25
C CYS A 21 -13.11 18.52 -9.64
N ALA A 22 -12.08 19.24 -9.17
CA ALA A 22 -11.83 20.61 -9.59
C ALA A 22 -11.55 20.72 -11.09
N CYS A 23 -10.71 19.82 -11.65
CA CYS A 23 -10.43 19.77 -13.08
C CYS A 23 -11.68 19.49 -13.91
N GLU A 24 -12.48 18.49 -13.52
CA GLU A 24 -13.72 18.14 -14.22
C GLU A 24 -14.76 19.26 -14.13
N TYR A 25 -14.85 19.95 -12.99
CA TYR A 25 -15.73 21.10 -12.83
C TYR A 25 -15.36 22.24 -13.80
N ILE A 26 -14.06 22.58 -13.89
CA ILE A 26 -13.57 23.60 -14.83
C ILE A 26 -13.84 23.18 -16.28
N ARG A 27 -13.63 21.91 -16.62
CA ARG A 27 -13.92 21.38 -17.96
C ARG A 27 -15.41 21.47 -18.29
N GLN A 28 -16.28 21.08 -17.38
CA GLN A 28 -17.74 21.17 -17.56
C GLN A 28 -18.20 22.62 -17.74
N ASP A 29 -17.64 23.56 -16.97
CA ASP A 29 -17.90 25.00 -17.10
C ASP A 29 -17.51 25.51 -18.50
N CYS A 30 -16.34 25.12 -19.03
CA CYS A 30 -15.87 25.54 -20.35
C CYS A 30 -16.79 25.11 -21.52
N VAL A 31 -17.57 24.04 -21.35
CA VAL A 31 -18.50 23.53 -22.37
C VAL A 31 -19.87 24.25 -22.30
N GLN A 32 -20.14 25.00 -21.23
CA GLN A 32 -21.40 25.72 -21.06
C GLN A 32 -21.44 27.00 -21.91
N LYS A 33 -22.66 27.38 -22.33
CA LYS A 33 -22.89 28.64 -23.08
C LYS A 33 -22.53 29.89 -22.27
N ARG A 34 -22.61 29.83 -20.95
CA ARG A 34 -22.19 30.88 -20.02
C ARG A 34 -21.22 30.24 -19.04
N HIS A 35 -19.93 30.46 -19.25
CA HIS A 35 -18.86 29.90 -18.44
C HIS A 35 -18.32 30.96 -17.48
N LYS A 36 -17.97 30.54 -16.26
CA LYS A 36 -17.35 31.40 -15.25
C LYS A 36 -15.86 31.60 -15.51
N TYR A 37 -15.18 30.58 -16.00
CA TYR A 37 -13.75 30.60 -16.29
C TYR A 37 -13.48 30.89 -17.77
N PRO A 38 -12.26 31.30 -18.18
CA PRO A 38 -11.90 31.40 -19.59
C PRO A 38 -12.11 30.08 -20.33
N ALA A 39 -12.44 30.16 -21.63
CA ALA A 39 -12.57 28.97 -22.45
C ALA A 39 -11.20 28.33 -22.69
N TYR A 40 -10.97 27.18 -22.07
CA TYR A 40 -9.75 26.38 -22.27
C TYR A 40 -10.02 25.23 -23.25
N PRO A 41 -9.04 24.83 -24.09
CA PRO A 41 -9.19 23.72 -25.03
C PRO A 41 -9.04 22.36 -24.32
N LEU A 42 -9.92 22.06 -23.36
CA LEU A 42 -9.85 20.86 -22.50
C LEU A 42 -10.54 19.62 -23.10
N GLY A 43 -11.17 19.75 -24.27
CA GLY A 43 -11.89 18.65 -24.91
C GLY A 43 -13.27 18.35 -24.28
N ARG A 44 -13.95 17.33 -24.83
CA ARG A 44 -15.29 16.92 -24.40
C ARG A 44 -15.30 15.70 -23.47
N ASP A 45 -14.21 14.95 -23.45
CA ASP A 45 -14.09 13.74 -22.64
C ASP A 45 -13.95 14.10 -21.15
N PRO A 46 -14.62 13.38 -20.23
CA PRO A 46 -14.50 13.63 -18.79
C PRO A 46 -13.08 13.40 -18.28
N ILE A 47 -12.65 14.25 -17.33
CA ILE A 47 -11.42 14.04 -16.59
C ILE A 47 -11.75 13.19 -15.37
N THR A 48 -11.23 11.96 -15.31
CA THR A 48 -11.60 10.99 -14.27
C THR A 48 -10.40 10.42 -13.52
N ILE A 49 -10.68 9.92 -12.31
CA ILE A 49 -9.73 9.23 -11.46
C ILE A 49 -10.19 7.79 -11.20
N GLY A 50 -9.26 6.84 -11.29
CA GLY A 50 -9.53 5.44 -11.06
C GLY A 50 -8.71 4.82 -9.93
N LEU A 51 -9.27 3.89 -9.17
CA LEU A 51 -8.57 3.12 -8.14
C LEU A 51 -8.54 1.63 -8.50
N TRP A 52 -7.38 1.14 -8.91
CA TRP A 52 -7.13 -0.23 -9.33
C TRP A 52 -6.35 -1.01 -8.28
N ILE A 53 -7.07 -1.58 -7.32
CA ILE A 53 -6.51 -2.35 -6.20
C ILE A 53 -7.12 -3.74 -6.10
N GLY A 54 -6.49 -4.64 -5.34
CA GLY A 54 -6.92 -6.04 -5.22
C GLY A 54 -8.37 -6.25 -4.73
N GLY A 55 -8.99 -7.35 -5.16
CA GLY A 55 -10.42 -7.65 -4.97
C GLY A 55 -10.91 -7.93 -3.54
N ALA A 56 -10.02 -7.93 -2.54
CA ALA A 56 -10.41 -8.17 -1.14
C ALA A 56 -11.19 -6.99 -0.53
N HIS A 57 -10.97 -5.77 -1.06
CA HIS A 57 -11.52 -4.54 -0.49
C HIS A 57 -12.43 -3.80 -1.44
N ILE A 58 -12.31 -3.99 -2.76
CA ILE A 58 -13.15 -3.40 -3.79
C ILE A 58 -13.62 -4.51 -4.74
N PRO A 59 -14.90 -4.55 -5.14
CA PRO A 59 -15.37 -5.52 -6.11
C PRO A 59 -14.68 -5.32 -7.46
N ASN A 60 -14.17 -6.40 -8.07
CA ASN A 60 -13.58 -6.31 -9.41
C ASN A 60 -14.68 -6.24 -10.49
N LYS A 61 -15.83 -6.87 -10.26
CA LYS A 61 -16.92 -6.95 -11.24
C LYS A 61 -18.10 -6.08 -10.85
N ASN A 62 -18.81 -5.59 -11.86
CA ASN A 62 -20.05 -4.83 -11.65
C ASN A 62 -21.16 -5.68 -10.99
N GLU A 63 -21.22 -6.98 -11.25
CA GLU A 63 -22.18 -7.90 -10.61
C GLU A 63 -21.94 -8.00 -9.10
N ASP A 64 -20.68 -8.12 -8.68
CA ASP A 64 -20.29 -8.13 -7.27
C ASP A 64 -20.60 -6.77 -6.61
N ALA A 65 -20.34 -5.67 -7.32
CA ALA A 65 -20.67 -4.32 -6.86
C ALA A 65 -22.18 -4.15 -6.62
N LYS A 66 -23.01 -4.65 -7.54
CA LYS A 66 -24.47 -4.65 -7.41
C LYS A 66 -24.92 -5.44 -6.18
N TYR A 67 -24.38 -6.64 -5.97
CA TYR A 67 -24.68 -7.46 -4.79
C TYR A 67 -24.38 -6.72 -3.48
N HIS A 68 -23.21 -6.10 -3.37
CA HIS A 68 -22.83 -5.33 -2.18
C HIS A 68 -23.70 -4.07 -2.00
N LEU A 69 -24.03 -3.38 -3.09
CA LEU A 69 -24.89 -2.19 -3.05
C LEU A 69 -26.30 -2.52 -2.58
N GLU A 70 -26.93 -3.57 -3.10
CA GLU A 70 -28.28 -3.99 -2.71
C GLU A 70 -28.35 -4.31 -1.21
N LYS A 71 -27.31 -4.96 -0.66
CA LYS A 71 -27.22 -5.23 0.79
C LYS A 71 -27.17 -3.95 1.62
N LEU A 72 -26.40 -2.94 1.20
CA LEU A 72 -26.32 -1.66 1.90
C LEU A 72 -27.61 -0.83 1.79
N GLN A 73 -28.27 -0.86 0.63
CA GLN A 73 -29.51 -0.11 0.40
C GLN A 73 -30.70 -0.70 1.19
N ASN A 74 -30.71 -2.02 1.40
CA ASN A 74 -31.75 -2.71 2.15
C ASN A 74 -31.66 -2.52 3.69
N VAL A 75 -30.64 -1.81 4.18
CA VAL A 75 -30.53 -1.49 5.61
C VAL A 75 -31.55 -0.43 6.00
N SER A 76 -32.63 -0.88 6.67
CA SER A 76 -33.70 -0.03 7.18
C SER A 76 -33.57 0.31 8.68
N ASN A 77 -32.85 -0.50 9.45
CA ASN A 77 -32.74 -0.36 10.90
C ASN A 77 -31.31 0.02 11.33
N HIS A 78 -31.18 1.01 12.22
CA HIS A 78 -29.91 1.54 12.69
C HIS A 78 -29.00 0.47 13.31
N PHE A 79 -29.58 -0.53 13.99
CA PHE A 79 -28.81 -1.58 14.68
C PHE A 79 -27.91 -2.39 13.74
N TYR A 80 -28.35 -2.61 12.49
CA TYR A 80 -27.63 -3.43 11.52
C TYR A 80 -26.65 -2.63 10.67
N VAL A 81 -26.75 -1.29 10.63
CA VAL A 81 -25.95 -0.47 9.69
C VAL A 81 -24.45 -0.66 9.87
N ARG A 82 -23.99 -0.82 11.12
CA ARG A 82 -22.57 -0.99 11.41
C ARG A 82 -22.03 -2.32 10.87
N ASN A 83 -22.76 -3.41 11.11
CA ASN A 83 -22.38 -4.75 10.66
C ASN A 83 -22.43 -4.86 9.13
N GLU A 84 -23.49 -4.34 8.51
CA GLU A 84 -23.65 -4.34 7.06
C GLU A 84 -22.60 -3.46 6.38
N LYS A 85 -22.24 -2.31 6.96
CA LYS A 85 -21.14 -1.47 6.47
C LYS A 85 -19.81 -2.24 6.52
N GLU A 86 -19.50 -2.93 7.61
CA GLU A 86 -18.27 -3.71 7.74
C GLU A 86 -18.18 -4.84 6.70
N ARG A 87 -19.31 -5.53 6.44
CA ARG A 87 -19.38 -6.63 5.49
C ARG A 87 -19.43 -6.19 4.03
N HIS A 88 -20.24 -5.19 3.71
CA HIS A 88 -20.62 -4.86 2.34
C HIS A 88 -20.15 -3.48 1.85
N ASN A 89 -19.73 -2.55 2.70
CA ASN A 89 -19.17 -1.27 2.23
C ASN A 89 -17.73 -1.43 1.74
N LYS A 90 -17.60 -1.98 0.53
CA LYS A 90 -16.35 -2.24 -0.18
C LYS A 90 -15.91 -1.08 -1.09
N PHE A 91 -16.60 0.06 -1.07
CA PHE A 91 -16.36 1.12 -2.06
C PHE A 91 -15.26 2.13 -1.69
N GLN A 92 -14.78 2.12 -0.44
CA GLN A 92 -13.66 2.93 0.10
C GLN A 92 -13.86 4.46 0.10
N VAL A 93 -14.70 5.04 -0.77
CA VAL A 93 -14.97 6.48 -0.86
C VAL A 93 -16.14 6.86 0.05
N LEU A 94 -15.84 7.21 1.31
CA LEU A 94 -16.86 7.44 2.34
C LEU A 94 -17.44 8.87 2.34
N LYS A 95 -16.78 9.82 1.67
CA LYS A 95 -17.11 11.25 1.66
C LYS A 95 -16.94 11.78 0.25
N CYS A 96 -17.78 12.73 -0.14
CA CYS A 96 -17.67 13.43 -1.41
C CYS A 96 -16.37 14.25 -1.43
N PRO A 97 -15.46 14.03 -2.39
CA PRO A 97 -14.19 14.77 -2.45
C PRO A 97 -14.35 16.25 -2.85
N TRP A 98 -15.54 16.66 -3.31
CA TRP A 98 -15.81 18.06 -3.66
C TRP A 98 -16.29 18.88 -2.44
N CYS A 99 -17.40 18.46 -1.81
CA CYS A 99 -18.04 19.22 -0.73
C CYS A 99 -17.85 18.62 0.68
N GLY A 100 -17.25 17.43 0.79
CA GLY A 100 -17.04 16.75 2.08
C GLY A 100 -18.26 16.02 2.65
N THR A 101 -19.43 16.06 1.99
CA THR A 101 -20.63 15.35 2.44
C THR A 101 -20.38 13.86 2.58
N LYS A 102 -20.78 13.25 3.71
CA LYS A 102 -20.71 11.79 3.90
C LYS A 102 -21.60 11.08 2.87
N MET A 103 -21.05 10.05 2.22
CA MET A 103 -21.73 9.23 1.21
C MET A 103 -22.17 7.87 1.78
N VAL A 104 -22.27 7.78 3.11
CA VAL A 104 -22.62 6.56 3.84
C VAL A 104 -23.67 6.87 4.90
N LYS A 105 -24.49 5.86 5.21
CA LYS A 105 -25.40 5.92 6.36
C LYS A 105 -24.66 5.55 7.64
N ASP A 106 -24.95 6.26 8.72
CA ASP A 106 -24.44 5.99 10.07
C ASP A 106 -25.62 5.95 11.07
N ASP A 107 -25.38 5.42 12.26
CA ASP A 107 -26.31 5.50 13.40
C ASP A 107 -25.94 6.68 14.30
N LYS A 108 -26.91 7.54 14.60
CA LYS A 108 -26.77 8.63 15.57
C LYS A 108 -27.98 8.66 16.49
N GLY A 109 -27.81 8.19 17.73
CA GLY A 109 -28.85 8.24 18.76
C GLY A 109 -30.05 7.37 18.44
N ALA A 110 -29.81 6.13 18.00
CA ALA A 110 -30.83 5.16 17.58
C ALA A 110 -31.62 5.57 16.32
N ARG A 111 -31.04 6.42 15.47
CA ARG A 111 -31.61 6.86 14.21
C ARG A 111 -30.59 6.71 13.09
N LEU A 112 -31.07 6.20 11.96
CA LEU A 112 -30.29 6.14 10.73
C LEU A 112 -30.17 7.54 10.14
N VAL A 113 -28.95 8.01 9.92
CA VAL A 113 -28.66 9.34 9.34
C VAL A 113 -27.75 9.21 8.12
N GLY A 114 -27.93 10.11 7.15
CA GLY A 114 -27.17 10.13 5.90
C GLY A 114 -27.78 9.26 4.80
N GLU A 115 -27.14 9.30 3.64
CA GLU A 115 -27.57 8.59 2.43
C GLU A 115 -26.38 7.90 1.75
N TRP A 116 -26.67 6.89 0.95
CA TRP A 116 -25.66 6.16 0.17
C TRP A 116 -25.39 6.89 -1.15
N GLY A 117 -24.16 7.36 -1.35
CA GLY A 117 -23.72 8.03 -2.59
C GLY A 117 -23.29 7.07 -3.70
N TYR A 118 -23.95 5.91 -3.82
CA TYR A 118 -23.58 4.81 -4.71
C TYR A 118 -24.81 4.32 -5.48
N SER A 119 -24.68 4.06 -6.79
CA SER A 119 -25.81 3.61 -7.61
C SER A 119 -25.36 2.81 -8.84
N MET A 120 -26.32 2.20 -9.52
CA MET A 120 -26.14 1.47 -10.78
C MET A 120 -26.89 2.19 -11.91
N SER A 121 -26.23 2.37 -13.05
CA SER A 121 -26.85 2.82 -14.29
C SER A 121 -26.83 1.65 -15.27
N GLY A 122 -27.92 0.88 -15.32
CA GLY A 122 -27.95 -0.39 -16.03
C GLY A 122 -26.99 -1.40 -15.39
N LYS A 123 -25.92 -1.75 -16.11
CA LYS A 123 -24.85 -2.66 -15.62
C LYS A 123 -23.64 -1.93 -15.05
N HIS A 124 -23.61 -0.60 -15.06
CA HIS A 124 -22.44 0.18 -14.67
C HIS A 124 -22.58 0.77 -13.28
N PHE A 125 -21.59 0.53 -12.43
CA PHE A 125 -21.52 1.16 -11.12
C PHE A 125 -21.04 2.62 -11.23
N TYR A 126 -21.68 3.52 -10.47
CA TYR A 126 -21.22 4.90 -10.35
C TYR A 126 -21.46 5.47 -8.96
N MET A 127 -20.75 6.55 -8.67
CA MET A 127 -20.85 7.30 -7.41
C MET A 127 -21.37 8.70 -7.68
N PHE A 128 -22.09 9.26 -6.72
CA PHE A 128 -22.66 10.61 -6.81
C PHE A 128 -22.74 11.26 -5.42
N CYS A 129 -22.83 12.59 -5.37
CA CYS A 129 -23.01 13.29 -4.10
C CYS A 129 -24.51 13.36 -3.75
N PRO A 130 -24.94 12.93 -2.55
CA PRO A 130 -26.35 13.04 -2.13
C PRO A 130 -26.75 14.48 -1.75
N HIS A 131 -25.81 15.41 -1.60
CA HIS A 131 -26.11 16.79 -1.25
C HIS A 131 -26.67 17.56 -2.45
N GLU A 132 -27.90 18.07 -2.35
CA GLU A 132 -28.62 18.71 -3.46
C GLU A 132 -27.87 19.89 -4.10
N ASP A 133 -27.18 20.71 -3.29
CA ASP A 133 -26.41 21.86 -3.81
C ASP A 133 -25.01 21.50 -4.36
N CYS A 134 -24.65 20.23 -4.38
CA CYS A 134 -23.34 19.81 -4.89
C CYS A 134 -23.30 19.82 -6.42
N ALA A 135 -22.21 20.29 -7.01
CA ALA A 135 -21.98 20.24 -8.45
C ALA A 135 -21.95 18.80 -9.01
N PHE A 136 -21.72 17.80 -8.17
CA PHE A 136 -21.56 16.39 -8.55
C PHE A 136 -22.72 15.49 -8.07
N THR A 137 -23.95 16.02 -8.02
CA THR A 137 -25.17 15.25 -7.71
C THR A 137 -25.50 14.18 -8.74
N LYS A 138 -25.11 14.37 -10.01
CA LYS A 138 -25.36 13.38 -11.07
C LYS A 138 -24.35 12.25 -11.05
N ARG A 139 -23.06 12.58 -11.03
CA ARG A 139 -21.97 11.62 -11.09
C ARG A 139 -20.67 12.26 -10.63
N LEU A 140 -19.94 11.56 -9.77
CA LEU A 140 -18.57 11.89 -9.41
C LEU A 140 -17.61 11.31 -10.47
N PRO A 141 -16.52 12.00 -10.83
CA PRO A 141 -15.55 11.55 -11.83
C PRO A 141 -14.61 10.46 -11.28
N ILE A 142 -15.16 9.46 -10.61
CA ILE A 142 -14.43 8.47 -9.81
C ILE A 142 -14.86 7.06 -10.23
N GLN A 143 -13.88 6.22 -10.56
CA GLN A 143 -14.07 4.81 -10.93
C GLN A 143 -13.25 3.93 -9.99
N ILE A 144 -13.84 2.83 -9.51
CA ILE A 144 -13.16 1.91 -8.58
C ILE A 144 -13.33 0.44 -8.96
N ILE A 145 -14.28 0.13 -9.84
CA ILE A 145 -14.56 -1.24 -10.28
C ILE A 145 -13.69 -1.54 -11.50
N ASP A 146 -12.96 -2.67 -11.47
CA ASP A 146 -12.07 -3.09 -12.56
C ASP A 146 -12.76 -3.09 -13.93
N ASP A 147 -13.98 -3.64 -14.03
CA ASP A 147 -14.72 -3.66 -15.31
C ASP A 147 -14.95 -2.24 -15.88
N GLU A 148 -15.31 -1.27 -15.04
CA GLU A 148 -15.46 0.14 -15.45
C GLU A 148 -14.12 0.75 -15.88
N LEU A 149 -13.03 0.41 -15.18
CA LEU A 149 -11.69 0.90 -15.47
C LEU A 149 -11.17 0.36 -16.80
N TYR A 150 -11.45 -0.90 -17.15
CA TYR A 150 -11.01 -1.49 -18.42
C TYR A 150 -11.84 -1.00 -19.61
N GLU A 151 -13.13 -0.74 -19.40
CA GLU A 151 -14.02 -0.24 -20.45
C GLU A 151 -13.72 1.22 -20.78
N ALA A 152 -13.61 2.07 -19.75
CA ALA A 152 -13.30 3.50 -19.87
C ALA A 152 -12.12 3.86 -18.95
N PRO A 153 -10.87 3.67 -19.42
CA PRO A 153 -9.66 4.00 -18.68
C PRO A 153 -9.66 5.44 -18.16
N PRO A 154 -9.31 5.68 -16.88
CA PRO A 154 -9.33 7.00 -16.30
C PRO A 154 -8.15 7.85 -16.76
N THR A 155 -8.29 9.18 -16.67
CA THR A 155 -7.18 10.11 -16.92
C THR A 155 -6.05 9.92 -15.91
N LEU A 156 -6.39 9.66 -14.64
CA LEU A 156 -5.43 9.39 -13.56
C LEU A 156 -5.76 8.05 -12.88
N LEU A 157 -4.90 7.05 -13.09
CA LEU A 157 -5.03 5.74 -12.47
C LEU A 157 -4.16 5.62 -11.21
N PHE A 158 -4.76 5.28 -10.08
CA PHE A 158 -4.07 4.81 -8.87
C PHE A 158 -4.05 3.29 -8.89
N GLY A 159 -2.86 2.68 -8.82
CA GLY A 159 -2.72 1.23 -8.84
C GLY A 159 -1.76 0.73 -7.76
N THR A 160 -1.99 -0.48 -7.27
CA THR A 160 -0.98 -1.18 -6.45
C THR A 160 -0.11 -2.08 -7.31
N VAL A 161 1.19 -2.15 -7.03
CA VAL A 161 2.12 -3.05 -7.76
C VAL A 161 1.68 -4.51 -7.74
N ASP A 162 0.94 -4.93 -6.70
CA ASP A 162 0.31 -6.26 -6.61
C ASP A 162 -0.53 -6.61 -7.84
N LYS A 163 -1.29 -5.63 -8.39
CA LYS A 163 -2.20 -5.84 -9.53
C LYS A 163 -1.45 -6.05 -10.84
N PHE A 164 -0.15 -5.71 -10.93
CA PHE A 164 0.63 -6.01 -12.13
C PHE A 164 0.77 -7.51 -12.37
N ALA A 165 0.63 -8.33 -11.31
CA ALA A 165 0.64 -9.78 -11.43
C ALA A 165 -0.57 -10.29 -12.24
N MET A 166 -1.60 -9.44 -12.45
CA MET A 166 -2.78 -9.77 -13.28
C MET A 166 -2.56 -9.56 -14.78
N LEU A 167 -1.47 -8.91 -15.21
CA LEU A 167 -1.15 -8.66 -16.62
C LEU A 167 -1.21 -9.90 -17.52
N PRO A 168 -0.65 -11.08 -17.16
CA PRO A 168 -0.74 -12.26 -18.01
C PRO A 168 -2.13 -12.90 -17.99
N TRP A 169 -2.93 -12.64 -16.95
CA TRP A 169 -4.24 -13.26 -16.72
C TRP A 169 -5.37 -12.53 -17.44
N ASP A 170 -5.38 -11.19 -17.45
CA ASP A 170 -6.48 -10.40 -18.00
C ASP A 170 -5.99 -9.46 -19.11
N GLY A 171 -6.22 -9.86 -20.37
CA GLY A 171 -5.84 -9.08 -21.54
C GLY A 171 -6.51 -7.70 -21.61
N ARG A 172 -7.64 -7.49 -20.91
CA ARG A 172 -8.35 -6.20 -20.85
C ARG A 172 -7.53 -5.10 -20.18
N ILE A 173 -6.53 -5.44 -19.36
CA ILE A 173 -5.60 -4.49 -18.72
C ILE A 173 -4.85 -3.65 -19.78
N GLY A 174 -4.70 -4.16 -21.00
CA GLY A 174 -4.19 -3.43 -22.16
C GLY A 174 -4.86 -2.08 -22.42
N ALA A 175 -6.12 -1.92 -21.99
CA ALA A 175 -6.86 -0.67 -22.11
C ALA A 175 -6.15 0.52 -21.44
N PHE A 176 -5.47 0.30 -20.31
CA PHE A 176 -4.70 1.36 -19.61
C PHE A 176 -3.50 1.86 -20.42
N PHE A 177 -3.02 1.06 -21.36
CA PHE A 177 -1.90 1.38 -22.21
C PHE A 177 -2.34 1.86 -23.61
N GLY A 178 -3.65 1.99 -23.83
CA GLY A 178 -4.18 2.30 -25.16
C GLY A 178 -3.88 1.19 -26.19
N ALA A 179 -3.70 -0.06 -25.74
CA ALA A 179 -3.46 -1.19 -26.64
C ALA A 179 -4.63 -1.35 -27.61
N GLY A 180 -4.33 -1.46 -28.91
CA GLY A 180 -5.34 -1.57 -29.98
C GLY A 180 -6.18 -0.29 -30.23
N LYS A 181 -5.80 0.86 -29.66
CA LYS A 181 -6.44 2.17 -29.92
C LYS A 181 -5.40 3.19 -30.39
N GLU A 182 -5.85 4.30 -30.98
CA GLU A 182 -4.95 5.43 -31.35
C GLU A 182 -4.58 6.33 -30.15
N ASN A 183 -5.23 6.14 -28.99
CA ASN A 183 -4.96 6.92 -27.77
C ASN A 183 -3.50 6.83 -27.34
N ARG A 184 -2.94 7.88 -26.74
CA ARG A 184 -1.57 7.85 -26.19
C ARG A 184 -1.42 6.80 -25.07
N THR A 185 -0.24 6.21 -24.96
CA THR A 185 0.16 5.39 -23.81
C THR A 185 0.42 6.30 -22.59
N PRO A 186 0.49 5.76 -21.36
CA PRO A 186 0.84 6.55 -20.18
C PRO A 186 2.19 7.26 -20.34
N GLU A 187 2.20 8.59 -20.25
CA GLU A 187 3.41 9.42 -20.38
C GLU A 187 4.11 9.70 -19.02
N LEU A 188 3.40 9.50 -17.90
CA LEU A 188 3.89 9.78 -16.55
C LEU A 188 3.53 8.65 -15.58
N ILE A 189 4.54 8.13 -14.91
CA ILE A 189 4.41 7.20 -13.78
C ILE A 189 4.95 7.90 -12.54
N ILE A 190 4.13 7.97 -11.50
CA ILE A 190 4.56 8.42 -10.18
C ILE A 190 4.58 7.18 -9.28
N GLN A 191 5.75 6.83 -8.76
CA GLN A 191 5.94 5.75 -7.80
C GLN A 191 6.06 6.35 -6.40
N ASP A 192 5.16 5.99 -5.49
CA ASP A 192 5.30 6.37 -4.08
C ASP A 192 5.97 5.26 -3.27
N GLU A 193 6.67 5.65 -2.21
CA GLU A 193 7.38 4.75 -1.30
C GLU A 193 8.30 3.73 -1.99
N LEU A 194 9.15 4.19 -2.92
CA LEU A 194 10.05 3.32 -3.70
C LEU A 194 10.92 2.40 -2.84
N HIS A 195 11.32 2.85 -1.64
CA HIS A 195 12.10 2.06 -0.69
C HIS A 195 11.42 0.73 -0.28
N LEU A 196 10.09 0.64 -0.39
CA LEU A 196 9.33 -0.58 -0.13
C LEU A 196 9.40 -1.59 -1.30
N ILE A 197 9.85 -1.16 -2.48
CA ILE A 197 10.11 -2.03 -3.64
C ILE A 197 11.57 -2.51 -3.57
N SER A 198 11.83 -3.41 -2.63
CA SER A 198 13.16 -3.97 -2.38
C SER A 198 13.08 -5.47 -2.06
N GLY A 199 14.24 -6.14 -2.01
CA GLY A 199 14.34 -7.56 -1.72
C GLY A 199 13.56 -8.42 -2.73
N ALA A 200 12.86 -9.43 -2.22
CA ALA A 200 12.09 -10.36 -3.06
C ALA A 200 10.95 -9.67 -3.82
N LEU A 201 10.24 -8.73 -3.19
CA LEU A 201 9.18 -7.95 -3.84
C LEU A 201 9.76 -7.10 -4.98
N GLY A 202 10.86 -6.38 -4.72
CA GLY A 202 11.53 -5.56 -5.72
C GLY A 202 12.05 -6.38 -6.90
N THR A 203 12.56 -7.59 -6.65
CA THR A 203 13.00 -8.53 -7.69
C THR A 203 11.85 -8.89 -8.64
N VAL A 204 10.70 -9.32 -8.12
CA VAL A 204 9.56 -9.69 -8.99
C VAL A 204 8.98 -8.45 -9.68
N VAL A 205 8.81 -7.34 -8.96
CA VAL A 205 8.29 -6.09 -9.54
C VAL A 205 9.20 -5.62 -10.68
N GLY A 206 10.52 -5.58 -10.50
CA GLY A 206 11.46 -5.17 -11.54
C GLY A 206 11.37 -6.05 -12.80
N LEU A 207 11.06 -7.34 -12.64
CA LEU A 207 10.88 -8.24 -13.78
C LEU A 207 9.59 -7.87 -14.54
N TYR A 208 8.47 -7.67 -13.84
CA TYR A 208 7.21 -7.21 -14.44
C TYR A 208 7.27 -5.79 -15.01
N GLU A 209 8.11 -4.90 -14.46
CA GLU A 209 8.38 -3.59 -15.06
C GLU A 209 8.92 -3.71 -16.48
N THR A 210 9.58 -4.83 -16.84
CA THR A 210 9.96 -5.11 -18.24
C THR A 210 8.74 -5.16 -19.15
N ALA A 211 7.68 -5.88 -18.77
CA ALA A 211 6.44 -5.93 -19.56
C ALA A 211 5.76 -4.56 -19.59
N VAL A 212 5.66 -3.90 -18.44
CA VAL A 212 4.98 -2.60 -18.34
C VAL A 212 5.68 -1.54 -19.19
N ASP A 213 7.01 -1.50 -19.16
CA ASP A 213 7.81 -0.56 -19.93
C ASP A 213 7.70 -0.85 -21.44
N ALA A 214 7.74 -2.11 -21.84
CA ALA A 214 7.54 -2.53 -23.22
C ALA A 214 6.17 -2.10 -23.75
N ILE A 215 5.10 -2.36 -22.96
CA ILE A 215 3.72 -2.04 -23.35
C ILE A 215 3.52 -0.51 -23.44
N CYS A 216 4.07 0.27 -22.50
CA CYS A 216 4.03 1.72 -22.59
C CYS A 216 4.80 2.26 -23.82
N GLY A 217 5.95 1.66 -24.13
CA GLY A 217 6.83 2.05 -25.23
C GLY A 217 6.35 1.66 -26.62
N GLN A 218 5.24 0.90 -26.76
CA GLN A 218 4.74 0.41 -28.05
C GLN A 218 4.49 1.52 -29.09
N LYS A 219 4.24 2.76 -28.63
CA LYS A 219 3.97 3.92 -29.50
C LYS A 219 5.17 4.88 -29.60
N GLY A 220 6.36 4.42 -29.24
CA GLY A 220 7.61 5.18 -29.32
C GLY A 220 7.84 6.18 -28.18
N VAL A 221 6.84 6.41 -27.31
CA VAL A 221 6.96 7.31 -26.16
C VAL A 221 7.04 6.49 -24.89
N TYR A 222 8.17 6.61 -24.19
CA TYR A 222 8.36 5.99 -22.89
C TYR A 222 7.93 6.93 -21.76
N PRO A 223 7.36 6.39 -20.66
CA PRO A 223 6.90 7.20 -19.56
C PRO A 223 8.08 7.84 -18.81
N LYS A 224 7.88 9.08 -18.38
CA LYS A 224 8.71 9.70 -17.33
C LYS A 224 8.33 9.09 -15.98
N ILE A 225 9.32 8.71 -15.19
CA ILE A 225 9.12 8.12 -13.86
C ILE A 225 9.56 9.12 -12.80
N ILE A 226 8.67 9.44 -11.87
CA ILE A 226 8.95 10.25 -10.69
C ILE A 226 8.74 9.36 -9.47
N ALA A 227 9.77 9.16 -8.66
CA ALA A 227 9.70 8.31 -7.48
C ALA A 227 9.88 9.12 -6.20
N SER A 228 8.97 8.93 -5.25
CA SER A 228 9.12 9.37 -3.87
C SER A 228 9.72 8.23 -3.05
N THR A 229 10.68 8.55 -2.18
CA THR A 229 11.34 7.55 -1.35
C THR A 229 11.77 8.16 -0.02
N ALA A 230 11.70 7.35 1.04
CA ALA A 230 12.44 7.63 2.26
C ALA A 230 13.95 7.55 1.99
N THR A 231 14.75 7.93 3.00
CA THR A 231 16.21 7.86 2.91
C THR A 231 16.65 6.47 2.45
N ILE A 232 17.17 6.41 1.23
CA ILE A 232 17.76 5.21 0.63
C ILE A 232 19.22 5.48 0.31
N ARG A 233 20.05 4.46 0.46
CA ARG A 233 21.40 4.46 -0.13
C ARG A 233 21.31 3.79 -1.49
N ARG A 234 22.19 4.19 -2.42
CA ARG A 234 22.28 3.58 -3.76
C ARG A 234 20.99 3.68 -4.58
N ALA A 235 20.38 4.87 -4.56
CA ALA A 235 19.15 5.15 -5.30
C ALA A 235 19.30 4.91 -6.80
N LYS A 236 20.48 5.24 -7.36
CA LYS A 236 20.79 5.07 -8.78
C LYS A 236 20.74 3.60 -9.18
N GLU A 237 21.37 2.74 -8.40
CA GLU A 237 21.44 1.30 -8.64
C GLU A 237 20.06 0.66 -8.49
N GLN A 238 19.32 0.97 -7.41
CA GLN A 238 17.97 0.44 -7.22
C GLN A 238 17.03 0.83 -8.36
N CYS A 239 17.01 2.10 -8.75
CA CYS A 239 16.16 2.57 -9.85
C CYS A 239 16.62 2.03 -11.21
N SER A 240 17.92 1.83 -11.43
CA SER A 240 18.44 1.21 -12.66
C SER A 240 17.93 -0.22 -12.79
N VAL A 241 18.02 -0.99 -11.71
CA VAL A 241 17.52 -2.36 -11.67
C VAL A 241 16.01 -2.45 -11.90
N LEU A 242 15.23 -1.53 -11.34
CA LEU A 242 13.76 -1.55 -11.48
C LEU A 242 13.29 -1.00 -12.83
N TYR A 243 13.87 0.10 -13.30
CA TYR A 243 13.32 0.91 -14.40
C TYR A 243 14.23 1.06 -15.62
N ASN A 244 15.48 0.57 -15.57
CA ASN A 244 16.48 0.70 -16.64
C ASN A 244 16.62 2.13 -17.20
N ARG A 245 16.73 3.13 -16.31
CA ARG A 245 16.79 4.56 -16.66
C ARG A 245 17.84 5.29 -15.84
N GLU A 246 18.32 6.42 -16.36
CA GLU A 246 19.17 7.35 -15.60
C GLU A 246 18.38 8.01 -14.47
N VAL A 247 19.06 8.24 -13.35
CA VAL A 247 18.40 8.66 -12.10
C VAL A 247 18.95 10.00 -11.66
N VAL A 248 18.04 10.96 -11.52
CA VAL A 248 18.32 12.25 -10.92
C VAL A 248 17.67 12.29 -9.56
N GLN A 249 18.48 12.31 -8.52
CA GLN A 249 17.99 12.42 -7.14
C GLN A 249 17.72 13.89 -6.80
N PHE A 250 16.54 14.14 -6.23
CA PHE A 250 16.15 15.46 -5.74
C PHE A 250 15.62 15.35 -4.29
N PRO A 251 16.04 16.24 -3.37
CA PRO A 251 17.12 17.22 -3.54
C PRO A 251 18.49 16.53 -3.69
N ALA A 252 19.43 17.20 -4.37
CA ALA A 252 20.80 16.72 -4.45
C ALA A 252 21.49 16.85 -3.08
N PRO A 253 22.43 15.95 -2.72
CA PRO A 253 23.23 16.13 -1.52
C PRO A 253 24.06 17.43 -1.66
N GLY A 254 23.94 18.31 -0.67
CA GLY A 254 24.73 19.54 -0.58
C GLY A 254 26.18 19.28 -0.18
N LEU A 255 26.97 20.35 -0.02
CA LEU A 255 28.33 20.28 0.51
C LEU A 255 28.34 20.02 2.03
N ASP A 256 27.29 20.48 2.71
CA ASP A 256 27.09 20.33 4.15
C ASP A 256 25.88 19.40 4.39
N ALA A 257 25.99 18.52 5.39
CA ALA A 257 24.87 17.69 5.83
C ALA A 257 23.76 18.53 6.49
N GLU A 258 24.13 19.65 7.09
CA GLU A 258 23.21 20.59 7.75
C GLU A 258 22.59 21.59 6.76
N ASP A 259 23.14 21.74 5.55
CA ASP A 259 22.68 22.71 4.55
C ASP A 259 22.78 22.14 3.13
N SER A 260 21.63 21.75 2.61
CA SER A 260 21.47 21.17 1.27
C SER A 260 21.03 22.18 0.21
N PHE A 261 21.07 23.50 0.50
CA PHE A 261 20.42 24.58 -0.27
C PHE A 261 18.88 24.52 -0.29
N PHE A 262 18.28 23.33 -0.42
CA PHE A 262 16.83 23.12 -0.39
C PHE A 262 16.27 22.98 1.03
N ALA A 263 17.07 22.47 1.95
CA ALA A 263 16.71 22.32 3.36
C ALA A 263 17.94 22.57 4.23
N LYS A 264 17.71 23.22 5.38
CA LYS A 264 18.72 23.48 6.40
C LYS A 264 18.25 22.93 7.74
N GLU A 265 19.16 22.36 8.52
CA GLU A 265 18.87 21.95 9.88
C GLU A 265 18.46 23.18 10.71
N ALA A 266 17.29 23.08 11.35
CA ALA A 266 16.78 24.15 12.17
C ALA A 266 17.55 24.18 13.50
N VAL A 267 18.20 25.31 13.79
CA VAL A 267 18.82 25.54 15.09
C VAL A 267 17.71 25.60 16.15
N ILE A 268 17.79 24.73 17.14
CA ILE A 268 16.79 24.66 18.22
C ILE A 268 16.78 26.00 18.98
N ASP A 269 15.63 26.65 18.97
CA ASP A 269 15.39 27.93 19.63
C ASP A 269 14.00 27.89 20.27
N TYR A 270 13.97 27.53 21.56
CA TYR A 270 12.74 27.43 22.34
C TYR A 270 11.98 28.75 22.43
N SER A 271 12.67 29.90 22.30
CA SER A 271 12.04 31.22 22.36
C SER A 271 11.23 31.54 21.10
N LYS A 272 11.61 30.96 19.96
CA LYS A 272 10.93 31.11 18.66
C LYS A 272 9.99 29.95 18.32
N GLY A 273 9.78 29.03 19.27
CA GLY A 273 8.98 27.83 19.02
C GLY A 273 9.62 26.82 18.07
N VAL A 274 10.95 26.87 17.89
CA VAL A 274 11.70 25.90 17.08
C VAL A 274 12.19 24.78 17.99
N TYR A 275 11.56 23.62 17.87
CA TYR A 275 11.78 22.49 18.76
C TYR A 275 12.48 21.32 18.07
N GLY A 276 13.30 20.59 18.82
CA GLY A 276 13.89 19.33 18.40
C GLY A 276 13.12 18.11 18.91
N ARG A 277 13.58 16.92 18.51
CA ARG A 277 13.11 15.63 19.05
C ARG A 277 14.15 15.05 19.99
N LYS A 278 13.71 14.58 21.17
CA LYS A 278 14.60 13.96 22.16
C LYS A 278 14.43 12.44 22.16
N TYR A 279 15.53 11.72 21.99
CA TYR A 279 15.58 10.26 22.10
C TYR A 279 16.07 9.85 23.50
N VAL A 280 15.38 8.89 24.13
CA VAL A 280 15.70 8.38 25.48
C VAL A 280 15.74 6.85 25.46
N GLY A 281 16.93 6.28 25.65
CA GLY A 281 17.09 4.82 25.79
C GLY A 281 16.73 4.37 27.21
N ILE A 282 15.98 3.27 27.33
CA ILE A 282 15.62 2.63 28.58
C ILE A 282 16.07 1.18 28.53
N MET A 283 16.93 0.77 29.47
CA MET A 283 17.33 -0.62 29.65
C MET A 283 16.96 -1.06 31.08
N PRO A 284 16.12 -2.09 31.25
CA PRO A 284 15.80 -2.57 32.59
C PRO A 284 16.97 -3.31 33.23
N SER A 285 17.18 -3.06 34.52
CA SER A 285 18.10 -3.82 35.37
C SER A 285 17.31 -4.65 36.38
N GLY A 286 17.48 -5.97 36.36
CA GLY A 286 16.82 -6.88 37.32
C GLY A 286 15.29 -6.98 37.19
N LYS A 287 14.71 -6.53 36.08
CA LYS A 287 13.26 -6.65 35.77
C LYS A 287 13.03 -7.17 34.36
N THR A 288 11.89 -7.81 34.16
CA THR A 288 11.49 -8.31 32.84
C THR A 288 11.14 -7.17 31.89
N LYS A 289 11.27 -7.42 30.58
CA LYS A 289 10.82 -6.52 29.51
C LYS A 289 9.36 -6.08 29.71
N ALA A 290 8.47 -7.04 29.95
CA ALA A 290 7.03 -6.78 30.13
C ALA A 290 6.73 -5.89 31.35
N MET A 291 7.38 -6.12 32.49
CA MET A 291 7.17 -5.27 33.67
C MET A 291 7.63 -3.83 33.41
N THR A 292 8.73 -3.65 32.67
CA THR A 292 9.26 -2.33 32.33
C THR A 292 8.33 -1.60 31.38
N GLU A 293 7.79 -2.32 30.41
CA GLU A 293 6.81 -1.82 29.44
C GLU A 293 5.54 -1.31 30.14
N ILE A 294 4.92 -2.13 31.00
CA ILE A 294 3.74 -1.74 31.80
C ILE A 294 4.02 -0.47 32.60
N ARG A 295 5.16 -0.42 33.29
CA ARG A 295 5.53 0.73 34.13
C ARG A 295 5.78 1.98 33.29
N ALA A 296 6.46 1.86 32.16
CA ALA A 296 6.75 2.97 31.27
C ALA A 296 5.45 3.55 30.70
N VAL A 297 4.56 2.71 30.17
CA VAL A 297 3.26 3.13 29.64
C VAL A 297 2.44 3.84 30.73
N ALA A 298 2.27 3.21 31.90
CA ALA A 298 1.52 3.79 33.01
C ALA A 298 2.10 5.13 33.50
N ALA A 299 3.43 5.21 33.65
CA ALA A 299 4.10 6.41 34.13
C ALA A 299 4.00 7.57 33.12
N LEU A 300 4.21 7.31 31.82
CA LEU A 300 4.10 8.33 30.78
C LEU A 300 2.67 8.88 30.72
N MET A 301 1.67 8.01 30.71
CA MET A 301 0.27 8.40 30.64
C MET A 301 -0.19 9.19 31.87
N GLN A 302 0.16 8.71 33.07
CA GLN A 302 -0.20 9.37 34.34
C GLN A 302 0.54 10.69 34.51
N LYS A 303 1.80 10.80 34.03
CA LYS A 303 2.53 12.05 34.11
C LYS A 303 1.89 13.14 33.27
N VAL A 304 1.49 12.85 32.03
CA VAL A 304 0.79 13.82 31.17
C VAL A 304 -0.53 14.29 31.80
N TYR A 305 -1.26 13.39 32.46
CA TYR A 305 -2.50 13.73 33.16
C TYR A 305 -2.27 14.75 34.29
N THR A 306 -1.27 14.49 35.12
CA THR A 306 -0.94 15.26 36.34
C THR A 306 -0.13 16.52 36.09
N MET A 307 0.43 16.70 34.89
CA MET A 307 1.13 17.93 34.51
C MET A 307 0.16 19.12 34.52
N ASP A 308 0.59 20.24 35.11
CA ASP A 308 -0.11 21.51 35.05
C ASP A 308 0.27 22.22 33.74
N LEU A 309 -0.53 21.98 32.70
CA LEU A 309 -0.32 22.47 31.34
C LEU A 309 -1.66 22.93 30.75
N PRO A 310 -1.66 23.95 29.88
CA PRO A 310 -2.82 24.30 29.07
C PRO A 310 -3.37 23.09 28.31
N GLU A 311 -4.69 23.02 28.12
CA GLU A 311 -5.35 21.87 27.49
C GLU A 311 -4.83 21.62 26.07
N GLU A 312 -4.59 22.70 25.30
CA GLU A 312 -4.00 22.63 23.95
C GLU A 312 -2.64 21.95 23.92
N VAL A 313 -1.77 22.23 24.91
CA VAL A 313 -0.44 21.63 25.01
C VAL A 313 -0.54 20.19 25.51
N LYS A 314 -1.44 19.95 26.47
CA LYS A 314 -1.69 18.63 27.04
C LYS A 314 -2.24 17.66 25.98
N ASP A 315 -3.08 18.13 25.07
CA ASP A 315 -3.58 17.36 23.91
C ASP A 315 -2.44 16.79 23.06
N LYS A 316 -1.44 17.60 22.73
CA LYS A 316 -0.33 17.15 21.88
C LYS A 316 0.50 16.04 22.52
N LEU A 317 0.47 15.92 23.85
CA LEU A 317 1.14 14.86 24.61
C LEU A 317 0.17 13.74 25.06
N TRP A 318 -1.13 13.89 24.81
CA TRP A 318 -2.16 13.05 25.42
C TRP A 318 -2.09 11.62 24.92
N THR A 319 -2.01 11.43 23.60
CA THR A 319 -1.94 10.13 22.96
C THR A 319 -0.52 9.57 23.04
N LEU A 320 -0.34 8.46 23.77
CA LEU A 320 0.92 7.72 23.80
C LEU A 320 0.97 6.74 22.63
N THR A 321 1.93 6.92 21.71
CA THR A 321 2.14 5.96 20.62
C THR A 321 3.10 4.87 21.08
N VAL A 322 2.71 3.60 21.01
CA VAL A 322 3.57 2.46 21.36
C VAL A 322 3.86 1.64 20.11
N TYR A 323 5.13 1.58 19.73
CA TYR A 323 5.60 0.88 18.54
C TYR A 323 6.10 -0.53 18.87
N PHE A 324 5.65 -1.52 18.10
CA PHE A 324 6.04 -2.91 18.22
C PHE A 324 6.63 -3.45 16.92
N ASN A 325 7.71 -4.23 17.05
CA ASN A 325 8.34 -4.93 15.93
C ASN A 325 7.54 -6.15 15.43
N SER A 326 6.53 -6.62 16.18
CA SER A 326 5.72 -7.77 15.78
C SER A 326 4.28 -7.68 16.29
N LEU A 327 3.34 -8.26 15.53
CA LEU A 327 1.94 -8.37 15.90
C LEU A 327 1.73 -9.21 17.18
N LYS A 328 2.60 -10.18 17.43
CA LYS A 328 2.54 -11.04 18.62
C LYS A 328 2.84 -10.24 19.90
N ASP A 329 3.87 -9.39 19.87
CA ASP A 329 4.22 -8.54 21.02
C ASP A 329 3.12 -7.49 21.26
N LEU A 330 2.60 -6.88 20.19
CA LEU A 330 1.48 -5.96 20.27
C LEU A 330 0.22 -6.60 20.88
N GLY A 331 -0.13 -7.81 20.44
CA GLY A 331 -1.28 -8.53 20.96
C GLY A 331 -1.20 -8.79 22.47
N LYS A 332 -0.01 -9.10 22.98
CA LYS A 332 0.23 -9.22 24.43
C LYS A 332 0.09 -7.88 25.13
N ALA A 333 0.69 -6.83 24.57
CA ALA A 333 0.64 -5.49 25.14
C ALA A 333 -0.78 -4.93 25.24
N SER A 334 -1.65 -5.23 24.27
CA SER A 334 -3.07 -4.84 24.32
C SER A 334 -3.75 -5.37 25.58
N THR A 335 -3.55 -6.66 25.91
CA THR A 335 -4.08 -7.25 27.15
C THR A 335 -3.48 -6.61 28.39
N LEU A 336 -2.16 -6.36 28.40
CA LEU A 336 -1.48 -5.69 29.53
C LEU A 336 -1.98 -4.26 29.77
N ILE A 337 -2.41 -3.56 28.72
CA ILE A 337 -2.95 -2.20 28.84
C ILE A 337 -4.33 -2.20 29.48
N ASP A 338 -5.14 -3.20 29.15
CA ASP A 338 -6.49 -3.29 29.67
C ASP A 338 -6.56 -3.64 31.15
N ASP A 339 -5.55 -4.35 31.68
CA ASP A 339 -5.48 -4.77 33.07
C ASP A 339 -4.30 -4.11 33.84
N ASP A 340 -3.07 -4.59 33.62
CA ASP A 340 -1.89 -4.24 34.43
C ASP A 340 -1.53 -2.74 34.43
N VAL A 341 -1.66 -2.07 33.28
CA VAL A 341 -1.36 -0.64 33.17
C VAL A 341 -2.35 0.18 33.98
N LYS A 342 -3.65 -0.16 33.93
CA LYS A 342 -4.69 0.53 34.72
C LYS A 342 -4.40 0.37 36.21
N ASP A 343 -4.07 -0.83 36.66
CA ASP A 343 -3.69 -1.10 38.05
C ASP A 343 -2.44 -0.35 38.48
N PHE A 344 -1.44 -0.23 37.60
CA PHE A 344 -0.23 0.51 37.92
C PHE A 344 -0.47 2.03 37.99
N ILE A 345 -1.36 2.58 37.15
CA ILE A 345 -1.81 3.98 37.25
C ILE A 345 -2.49 4.23 38.59
N ILE A 346 -3.41 3.34 39.02
CA ILE A 346 -4.09 3.46 40.32
C ILE A 346 -3.08 3.46 41.47
N ARG A 347 -2.14 2.50 41.47
CA ARG A 347 -1.09 2.42 42.49
C ARG A 347 -0.20 3.68 42.51
N THR A 348 0.17 4.19 41.34
CA THR A 348 1.00 5.40 41.22
C THR A 348 0.24 6.64 41.70
N ALA A 349 -1.03 6.78 41.31
CA ALA A 349 -1.89 7.89 41.70
C ALA A 349 -2.09 7.94 43.23
N ASN A 350 -2.37 6.77 43.84
CA ASN A 350 -2.51 6.66 45.30
C ASN A 350 -1.20 6.99 46.03
N ARG A 351 -0.05 6.48 45.54
CA ARG A 351 1.26 6.74 46.14
C ARG A 351 1.66 8.22 46.07
N MET A 352 1.28 8.90 44.99
CA MET A 352 1.62 10.31 44.75
C MET A 352 0.53 11.28 45.23
N PHE A 353 -0.57 10.79 45.79
CA PHE A 353 -1.74 11.58 46.20
C PHE A 353 -2.31 12.46 45.07
N THR A 354 -2.39 11.91 43.86
CA THR A 354 -2.92 12.60 42.66
C THR A 354 -4.17 11.93 42.12
N GLY A 355 -4.96 12.63 41.30
CA GLY A 355 -6.04 12.00 40.53
C GLY A 355 -5.52 10.96 39.54
N ARG A 356 -6.36 9.97 39.19
CA ARG A 356 -6.02 8.91 38.23
C ARG A 356 -6.47 9.25 36.81
N ARG A 357 -5.61 8.99 35.82
CA ARG A 357 -6.03 9.01 34.42
C ARG A 357 -6.95 7.83 34.12
N LEU A 358 -8.09 8.08 33.50
CA LEU A 358 -8.98 7.03 33.01
C LEU A 358 -8.53 6.54 31.63
N ILE A 359 -8.43 5.22 31.48
CA ILE A 359 -8.14 4.55 30.20
C ILE A 359 -9.36 3.72 29.84
N VAL A 360 -9.95 4.00 28.68
CA VAL A 360 -11.09 3.22 28.16
C VAL A 360 -10.58 1.96 27.47
N SER A 361 -9.86 2.13 26.37
CA SER A 361 -9.25 1.06 25.58
C SER A 361 -8.06 1.61 24.81
N ALA A 362 -7.21 0.70 24.31
CA ALA A 362 -6.18 1.04 23.33
C ALA A 362 -6.80 1.12 21.92
N ASP A 363 -6.35 2.08 21.12
CA ASP A 363 -6.59 2.09 19.68
C ASP A 363 -5.43 1.35 18.98
N GLU A 364 -5.72 0.64 17.89
CA GLU A 364 -4.73 -0.19 17.19
C GLU A 364 -4.57 0.22 15.72
N LEU A 365 -3.32 0.30 15.26
CA LEU A 365 -2.95 0.57 13.89
C LEU A 365 -2.05 -0.55 13.34
N THR A 366 -2.68 -1.63 12.87
CA THR A 366 -1.99 -2.81 12.35
C THR A 366 -2.74 -3.46 11.18
N SER A 367 -2.08 -4.42 10.52
CA SER A 367 -2.61 -5.08 9.33
C SER A 367 -3.74 -6.07 9.62
N ARG A 368 -4.02 -6.41 10.89
CA ARG A 368 -5.11 -7.33 11.27
C ARG A 368 -6.43 -6.61 11.53
N VAL A 369 -6.38 -5.30 11.73
CA VAL A 369 -7.56 -4.45 11.95
C VAL A 369 -8.30 -4.26 10.62
N SER A 370 -9.63 -4.23 10.66
CA SER A 370 -10.44 -4.03 9.46
C SER A 370 -10.19 -2.65 8.85
N THR A 371 -10.37 -2.48 7.54
CA THR A 371 -10.21 -1.17 6.88
C THR A 371 -11.16 -0.11 7.43
N THR A 372 -12.36 -0.50 7.83
CA THR A 372 -13.35 0.39 8.45
C THR A 372 -12.84 0.91 9.78
N GLU A 373 -12.39 0.02 10.66
CA GLU A 373 -11.87 0.37 11.98
C GLU A 373 -10.55 1.17 11.91
N LEU A 374 -9.68 0.85 10.94
CA LEU A 374 -8.49 1.65 10.65
C LEU A 374 -8.85 3.09 10.26
N ASN A 375 -9.81 3.28 9.36
CA ASN A 375 -10.28 4.61 8.95
C ASN A 375 -10.94 5.37 10.12
N GLU A 376 -11.72 4.69 10.96
CA GLU A 376 -12.31 5.28 12.17
C GLU A 376 -11.22 5.72 13.17
N THR A 377 -10.19 4.90 13.35
CA THR A 377 -9.06 5.21 14.23
C THR A 377 -8.26 6.41 13.70
N LEU A 378 -8.02 6.49 12.39
CA LEU A 378 -7.35 7.63 11.77
C LEU A 378 -8.19 8.92 11.88
N ASP A 379 -9.49 8.86 11.57
CA ASP A 379 -10.40 10.00 11.73
C ASP A 379 -10.43 10.47 13.21
N LYS A 380 -10.39 9.54 14.17
CA LYS A 380 -10.30 9.85 15.62
C LYS A 380 -8.98 10.54 15.99
N LEU A 381 -7.86 10.04 15.49
CA LEU A 381 -6.53 10.61 15.73
C LEU A 381 -6.37 12.00 15.10
N GLU A 382 -7.04 12.26 13.99
CA GLU A 382 -7.00 13.57 13.33
C GLU A 382 -7.94 14.60 14.00
N LYS A 383 -9.15 14.19 14.41
CA LYS A 383 -10.23 15.15 14.76
C LYS A 383 -10.56 15.28 16.23
N ILE A 384 -10.36 14.22 17.02
CA ILE A 384 -10.84 14.21 18.42
C ILE A 384 -9.69 14.61 19.34
N GLU A 385 -9.55 15.91 19.58
CA GLU A 385 -8.57 16.47 20.52
C GLU A 385 -9.00 16.25 21.97
N TYR A 386 -8.02 16.21 22.87
CA TYR A 386 -8.25 16.24 24.30
C TYR A 386 -8.65 17.66 24.73
N SER A 387 -9.82 17.77 25.34
CA SER A 387 -10.27 18.95 26.10
C SER A 387 -11.23 18.50 27.19
N LYS A 388 -11.38 19.30 28.26
CA LYS A 388 -12.38 18.99 29.30
C LYS A 388 -13.81 19.00 28.76
N GLU A 389 -14.08 19.86 27.77
CA GLU A 389 -15.37 19.92 27.07
C GLU A 389 -15.67 18.61 26.33
N ASN A 390 -14.71 18.11 25.55
CA ASN A 390 -14.87 16.84 24.84
C ASN A 390 -15.08 15.68 25.81
N VAL A 391 -14.33 15.65 26.92
CA VAL A 391 -14.50 14.65 27.99
C VAL A 391 -15.91 14.73 28.60
N ALA A 392 -16.44 15.92 28.87
CA ALA A 392 -17.80 16.11 29.38
C ALA A 392 -18.86 15.68 28.37
N ALA A 393 -18.61 15.91 27.07
CA ALA A 393 -19.43 15.45 25.95
C ALA A 393 -19.28 13.95 25.64
N LYS A 394 -18.50 13.20 26.45
CA LYS A 394 -18.17 11.77 26.24
C LYS A 394 -17.45 11.49 24.90
N GLN A 395 -16.74 12.48 24.37
CA GLN A 395 -15.88 12.37 23.20
C GLN A 395 -14.43 12.24 23.68
N TYR A 396 -13.91 11.01 23.68
CA TYR A 396 -12.58 10.73 24.22
C TYR A 396 -11.53 10.68 23.11
N ALA A 397 -10.50 11.52 23.25
CA ALA A 397 -9.28 11.40 22.46
C ALA A 397 -8.60 10.04 22.67
N SER A 398 -7.83 9.58 21.69
CA SER A 398 -7.05 8.35 21.79
C SER A 398 -6.09 8.42 22.98
N ASN A 399 -6.11 7.40 23.85
CA ASN A 399 -5.25 7.34 25.02
C ASN A 399 -3.89 6.73 24.67
N VAL A 400 -3.93 5.54 24.08
CA VAL A 400 -2.77 4.77 23.64
C VAL A 400 -3.03 4.29 22.23
N LEU A 401 -2.07 4.50 21.35
CA LEU A 401 -2.07 3.99 19.99
C LEU A 401 -1.03 2.87 19.88
N LEU A 402 -1.48 1.63 19.71
CA LEU A 402 -0.60 0.48 19.48
C LEU A 402 -0.36 0.33 17.98
N ALA A 403 0.89 0.40 17.56
CA ALA A 403 1.23 0.36 16.14
C ALA A 403 2.41 -0.56 15.85
N THR A 404 2.45 -1.08 14.62
CA THR A 404 3.63 -1.72 14.03
C THR A 404 4.19 -0.82 12.91
N ASN A 405 4.92 -1.41 11.96
CA ASN A 405 5.43 -0.76 10.74
C ASN A 405 4.35 0.03 9.97
N MET A 406 3.06 -0.21 10.20
CA MET A 406 2.00 0.61 9.60
C MET A 406 2.07 2.10 9.97
N ILE A 407 2.65 2.47 11.11
CA ILE A 407 2.84 3.90 11.42
C ILE A 407 3.94 4.53 10.58
N SER A 408 4.91 3.74 10.11
CA SER A 408 6.07 4.25 9.37
C SER A 408 5.69 4.67 7.94
N VAL A 409 4.55 4.20 7.43
CA VAL A 409 4.08 4.38 6.05
C VAL A 409 3.02 5.47 5.94
N GLY A 410 3.39 6.62 5.37
CA GLY A 410 2.51 7.69 4.88
C GLY A 410 1.40 8.28 5.77
N ILE A 411 1.20 7.85 7.02
CA ILE A 411 0.16 8.39 7.90
C ILE A 411 0.52 9.82 8.33
N ASP A 412 -0.45 10.72 8.23
CA ASP A 412 -0.30 12.15 8.46
C ASP A 412 -1.09 12.62 9.70
N VAL A 413 -0.63 12.22 10.89
CA VAL A 413 -1.19 12.70 12.16
C VAL A 413 -0.21 13.69 12.79
N ALA A 414 -0.53 15.00 12.69
CA ALA A 414 0.37 16.07 13.14
C ALA A 414 0.57 16.15 14.67
N ARG A 415 -0.35 15.57 15.45
CA ARG A 415 -0.45 15.80 16.90
C ARG A 415 0.25 14.77 17.80
N LEU A 416 0.90 13.75 17.23
CA LEU A 416 1.58 12.73 18.02
C LEU A 416 2.94 13.26 18.47
N ASN A 417 3.18 13.40 19.79
CA ASN A 417 4.45 13.93 20.31
C ASN A 417 5.18 13.01 21.30
N VAL A 418 4.57 11.92 21.74
CA VAL A 418 5.22 10.93 22.62
C VAL A 418 5.15 9.53 22.01
N MET A 419 6.32 8.91 21.88
CA MET A 419 6.45 7.53 21.40
C MET A 419 7.20 6.66 22.40
N LEU A 420 6.75 5.43 22.59
CA LEU A 420 7.47 4.36 23.25
C LEU A 420 7.73 3.24 22.23
N MET A 421 8.98 3.01 21.86
CA MET A 421 9.38 1.92 20.96
C MET A 421 9.85 0.72 21.78
N ILE A 422 9.17 -0.41 21.61
CA ILE A 422 9.47 -1.67 22.31
C ILE A 422 10.47 -2.48 21.50
N GLY A 423 11.75 -2.21 21.78
CA GLY A 423 12.90 -2.69 21.02
C GLY A 423 13.07 -1.89 19.73
N GLN A 424 14.32 -1.62 19.37
CA GLN A 424 14.63 -0.99 18.09
C GLN A 424 14.32 -1.96 16.93
N PRO A 425 13.69 -1.52 15.82
CA PRO A 425 13.56 -2.31 14.59
C PRO A 425 14.88 -2.91 14.11
N LYS A 426 14.78 -3.92 13.25
CA LYS A 426 15.98 -4.50 12.62
C LYS A 426 16.61 -3.52 11.62
N LEU A 427 15.78 -2.80 10.89
CA LEU A 427 16.20 -1.83 9.88
C LEU A 427 16.26 -0.43 10.47
N THR A 428 17.38 0.26 10.24
CA THR A 428 17.57 1.65 10.66
C THR A 428 16.61 2.58 9.90
N SER A 429 16.36 2.30 8.62
CA SER A 429 15.36 3.01 7.82
C SER A 429 13.97 2.98 8.48
N GLU A 430 13.50 1.80 8.90
CA GLU A 430 12.23 1.62 9.62
C GLU A 430 12.22 2.39 10.95
N TYR A 431 13.32 2.33 11.70
CA TYR A 431 13.45 3.06 12.97
C TYR A 431 13.32 4.58 12.79
N ILE A 432 13.99 5.15 11.78
CA ILE A 432 13.92 6.58 11.45
C ILE A 432 12.51 6.95 11.00
N GLN A 433 11.90 6.15 10.11
CA GLN A 433 10.56 6.42 9.60
C GLN A 433 9.49 6.33 10.69
N ALA A 434 9.56 5.35 11.60
CA ALA A 434 8.60 5.23 12.68
C ALA A 434 8.78 6.37 13.71
N SER A 435 10.01 6.62 14.17
CA SER A 435 10.27 7.65 15.17
C SER A 435 10.10 9.09 14.67
N SER A 436 10.17 9.33 13.35
CA SER A 436 9.88 10.63 12.73
C SER A 436 8.39 10.97 12.60
N ARG A 437 7.50 10.03 12.95
CA ARG A 437 6.05 10.29 13.01
C ARG A 437 5.63 11.11 14.23
N VAL A 438 6.58 11.36 15.13
CA VAL A 438 6.33 12.02 16.40
C VAL A 438 7.17 13.28 16.52
N GLY A 439 6.57 14.39 16.99
CA GLY A 439 7.26 15.66 17.19
C GLY A 439 7.60 16.41 15.89
N ARG A 440 6.60 16.59 15.01
CA ARG A 440 6.75 17.31 13.73
C ARG A 440 6.69 18.83 13.89
N SER A 441 5.60 19.31 14.49
CA SER A 441 5.35 20.76 14.69
C SER A 441 5.58 21.21 16.14
N PHE A 442 5.66 20.25 17.05
CA PHE A 442 5.74 20.46 18.50
C PHE A 442 6.88 19.60 19.07
N PRO A 443 7.37 19.88 20.29
CA PRO A 443 8.44 19.09 20.89
C PRO A 443 8.05 17.62 20.99
N GLY A 444 8.92 16.74 20.47
CA GLY A 444 8.71 15.29 20.49
C GLY A 444 9.68 14.57 21.41
N VAL A 445 9.20 13.49 22.05
CA VAL A 445 10.06 12.58 22.82
C VAL A 445 9.82 11.14 22.41
N VAL A 446 10.90 10.44 22.08
CA VAL A 446 10.90 9.03 21.70
C VAL A 446 11.66 8.24 22.76
N PHE A 447 10.94 7.43 23.51
CA PHE A 447 11.49 6.47 24.46
C PHE A 447 11.74 5.15 23.74
N VAL A 448 12.93 4.57 23.86
CA VAL A 448 13.28 3.28 23.27
C VAL A 448 13.60 2.31 24.38
N GLN A 449 12.70 1.34 24.60
CA GLN A 449 12.91 0.31 25.59
C GLN A 449 13.66 -0.87 24.97
N TYR A 450 14.85 -1.16 25.48
CA TYR A 450 15.68 -2.28 25.06
C TYR A 450 15.47 -3.50 25.97
N ASP A 451 15.71 -4.69 25.41
CA ASP A 451 15.66 -5.94 26.16
C ASP A 451 17.07 -6.35 26.63
N ALA A 452 17.30 -6.35 27.95
CA ALA A 452 18.59 -6.70 28.55
C ALA A 452 19.04 -8.14 28.24
N THR A 453 18.11 -9.05 27.91
CA THR A 453 18.43 -10.43 27.55
C THR A 453 18.94 -10.56 26.11
N LYS A 454 18.67 -9.58 25.25
CA LYS A 454 19.05 -9.61 23.83
C LYS A 454 20.37 -8.88 23.62
N SER A 455 21.38 -9.59 23.12
CA SER A 455 22.70 -9.02 22.81
C SER A 455 22.66 -7.83 21.86
N ARG A 456 21.78 -7.87 20.83
CA ARG A 456 21.62 -6.77 19.88
C ARG A 456 21.10 -5.50 20.56
N ASP A 457 20.09 -5.63 21.41
CA ASP A 457 19.47 -4.52 22.11
C ASP A 457 20.44 -3.89 23.13
N ARG A 458 21.24 -4.71 23.83
CA ARG A 458 22.35 -4.24 24.67
C ARG A 458 23.36 -3.43 23.88
N SER A 459 23.81 -3.93 22.72
CA SER A 459 24.77 -3.23 21.88
C SER A 459 24.26 -1.87 21.39
N HIS A 460 22.99 -1.79 21.00
CA HIS A 460 22.37 -0.50 20.63
C HIS A 460 22.27 0.46 21.82
N TYR A 461 21.91 -0.03 23.01
CA TYR A 461 21.82 0.79 24.20
C TYR A 461 23.19 1.33 24.66
N GLU A 462 24.22 0.50 24.66
CA GLU A 462 25.59 0.92 25.02
C GLU A 462 26.14 2.01 24.09
N ARG A 463 25.71 2.01 22.82
CA ARG A 463 26.09 3.00 21.81
C ARG A 463 24.98 3.99 21.49
N PHE A 464 24.00 4.14 22.38
CA PHE A 464 22.75 4.84 22.07
C PHE A 464 23.01 6.25 21.53
N ARG A 465 23.83 7.05 22.23
CA ARG A 465 24.12 8.43 21.84
C ARG A 465 24.82 8.52 20.48
N SER A 466 25.96 7.85 20.34
CA SER A 466 26.76 7.90 19.10
C SER A 466 25.99 7.32 17.91
N TYR A 467 25.15 6.30 18.14
CA TYR A 467 24.24 5.79 17.11
C TYR A 467 23.25 6.86 16.65
N HIS A 468 22.55 7.56 17.55
CA HIS A 468 21.55 8.56 17.19
C HIS A 468 22.15 9.82 16.56
N GLU A 469 23.36 10.22 16.97
CA GLU A 469 24.09 11.34 16.36
C GLU A 469 24.48 11.04 14.90
N SER A 470 24.55 9.77 14.48
CA SER A 470 24.94 9.39 13.12
C SER A 470 24.03 8.34 12.47
N PHE A 471 22.78 8.20 12.90
CA PHE A 471 21.95 7.06 12.52
C PHE A 471 21.66 6.94 11.00
N TYR A 472 21.67 8.05 10.27
CA TYR A 472 21.50 8.06 8.81
C TYR A 472 22.64 7.31 8.08
N ARG A 473 23.83 7.22 8.68
CA ARG A 473 24.96 6.42 8.16
C ARG A 473 24.66 4.93 8.13
N PHE A 474 23.82 4.45 9.05
CA PHE A 474 23.48 3.03 9.19
C PHE A 474 22.26 2.62 8.38
N VAL A 475 21.64 3.54 7.63
CA VAL A 475 20.57 3.21 6.68
C VAL A 475 21.10 2.18 5.68
N GLU A 476 20.37 1.09 5.54
CA GLU A 476 20.74 -0.04 4.70
C GLU A 476 20.58 0.32 3.21
N PRO A 477 21.47 -0.16 2.31
CA PRO A 477 21.21 -0.07 0.88
C PRO A 477 20.03 -0.97 0.50
N THR A 478 19.08 -0.42 -0.24
CA THR A 478 17.98 -1.17 -0.85
C THR A 478 18.43 -1.76 -2.18
N GLY A 479 18.10 -3.01 -2.44
CA GLY A 479 18.48 -3.72 -3.67
C GLY A 479 17.43 -4.72 -4.13
N ALA A 480 17.52 -5.11 -5.40
CA ALA A 480 16.68 -6.11 -6.08
C ALA A 480 17.52 -6.82 -7.16
N THR A 481 17.08 -8.00 -7.59
CA THR A 481 17.75 -8.81 -8.63
C THR A 481 16.77 -9.45 -9.63
N PRO A 482 16.08 -8.64 -10.46
CA PRO A 482 14.96 -9.06 -11.32
C PRO A 482 15.25 -10.22 -12.27
N PHE A 483 16.48 -10.29 -12.79
CA PHE A 483 16.87 -11.30 -13.77
C PHE A 483 17.66 -12.46 -13.16
N SER A 484 17.75 -12.55 -11.82
CA SER A 484 18.31 -13.73 -11.17
C SER A 484 17.53 -15.00 -11.56
N ARG A 485 18.22 -16.13 -11.69
CA ARG A 485 17.60 -17.40 -12.11
C ARG A 485 16.31 -17.76 -11.34
N PRO A 486 16.24 -17.66 -9.99
CA PRO A 486 14.99 -17.93 -9.26
C PRO A 486 13.85 -16.95 -9.59
N ALA A 487 14.17 -15.70 -9.95
CA ALA A 487 13.17 -14.72 -10.37
C ALA A 487 12.62 -15.05 -11.77
N ARG A 488 13.51 -15.44 -12.70
CA ARG A 488 13.13 -15.84 -14.05
C ARG A 488 12.28 -17.10 -14.06
N GLU A 489 12.70 -18.15 -13.36
CA GLU A 489 11.93 -19.39 -13.19
C GLU A 489 10.54 -19.13 -12.59
N ARG A 490 10.40 -18.08 -11.77
CA ARG A 490 9.14 -17.75 -11.10
C ARG A 490 8.20 -16.86 -11.92
N ALA A 491 8.70 -16.02 -12.82
CA ALA A 491 7.88 -14.97 -13.43
C ALA A 491 8.28 -14.53 -14.85
N LEU A 492 9.33 -15.06 -15.47
CA LEU A 492 9.71 -14.67 -16.84
C LEU A 492 8.61 -15.02 -17.84
N HIS A 493 8.04 -16.22 -17.76
CA HIS A 493 6.90 -16.64 -18.59
C HIS A 493 5.71 -15.67 -18.49
N ALA A 494 5.44 -15.14 -17.29
CA ALA A 494 4.38 -14.18 -17.07
C ALA A 494 4.64 -12.83 -17.78
N VAL A 495 5.89 -12.37 -17.80
CA VAL A 495 6.32 -11.19 -18.55
C VAL A 495 6.15 -11.40 -20.05
N LEU A 496 6.59 -12.56 -20.56
CA LEU A 496 6.48 -12.92 -21.98
C LEU A 496 5.03 -12.98 -22.43
N VAL A 497 4.17 -13.69 -21.68
CA VAL A 497 2.72 -13.74 -21.93
C VAL A 497 2.11 -12.34 -21.91
N SER A 498 2.47 -11.51 -20.92
CA SER A 498 1.94 -10.14 -20.84
C SER A 498 2.30 -9.31 -22.07
N MET A 499 3.55 -9.41 -22.57
CA MET A 499 4.00 -8.66 -23.74
C MET A 499 3.33 -9.17 -25.03
N ILE A 500 3.39 -10.48 -25.30
CA ILE A 500 2.87 -11.05 -26.55
C ILE A 500 1.37 -10.90 -26.66
N ARG A 501 0.61 -11.07 -25.55
CA ARG A 501 -0.83 -10.88 -25.56
C ARG A 501 -1.24 -9.48 -26.00
N GLN A 502 -0.51 -8.46 -25.55
CA GLN A 502 -0.81 -7.07 -25.87
C GLN A 502 -0.42 -6.73 -27.32
N VAL A 503 0.72 -7.25 -27.80
CA VAL A 503 1.16 -7.05 -29.18
C VAL A 503 0.26 -7.80 -30.18
N ALA A 504 -0.14 -9.03 -29.84
CA ALA A 504 -0.98 -9.89 -30.69
C ALA A 504 -2.48 -9.60 -30.57
N GLY A 505 -2.91 -8.73 -29.65
CA GLY A 505 -4.33 -8.42 -29.43
C GLY A 505 -5.13 -9.57 -28.82
N MET A 506 -4.49 -10.51 -28.13
CA MET A 506 -5.12 -11.65 -27.45
C MET A 506 -5.79 -11.20 -26.13
N ARG A 507 -7.01 -10.65 -26.22
CA ARG A 507 -7.71 -10.03 -25.09
C ARG A 507 -8.48 -11.05 -24.25
N GLU A 508 -9.06 -12.06 -24.87
CA GLU A 508 -9.90 -13.05 -24.21
C GLU A 508 -9.06 -14.19 -23.59
N ASP A 509 -9.62 -14.88 -22.60
CA ASP A 509 -8.93 -16.01 -21.94
C ASP A 509 -8.73 -17.18 -22.91
N LYS A 510 -9.67 -17.39 -23.85
CA LYS A 510 -9.63 -18.45 -24.86
C LYS A 510 -8.63 -18.20 -26.00
N ASP A 511 -8.09 -16.99 -26.11
CA ASP A 511 -7.20 -16.64 -27.22
C ASP A 511 -5.83 -17.33 -27.11
N ALA A 512 -5.56 -18.03 -26.00
CA ALA A 512 -4.32 -18.79 -25.82
C ALA A 512 -4.11 -19.87 -26.89
N ILE A 513 -5.20 -20.46 -27.41
CA ILE A 513 -5.13 -21.46 -28.48
C ILE A 513 -4.72 -20.87 -29.84
N ASN A 514 -4.86 -19.55 -30.01
CA ASN A 514 -4.56 -18.88 -31.29
C ASN A 514 -3.07 -18.56 -31.45
N PHE A 515 -2.21 -19.02 -30.54
CA PHE A 515 -0.77 -18.79 -30.64
C PHE A 515 -0.16 -19.63 -31.78
N ASP A 516 0.50 -18.93 -32.71
CA ASP A 516 1.27 -19.52 -33.79
C ASP A 516 2.64 -18.81 -33.85
N GLU A 517 3.69 -19.55 -33.53
CA GLU A 517 5.07 -19.08 -33.49
C GLU A 517 5.53 -18.50 -34.83
N LYS A 518 5.11 -19.09 -35.96
CA LYS A 518 5.49 -18.60 -37.29
C LYS A 518 4.81 -17.27 -37.58
N HIS A 519 3.51 -17.19 -37.30
CA HIS A 519 2.73 -15.98 -37.49
C HIS A 519 3.24 -14.83 -36.61
N PHE A 520 3.57 -15.10 -35.34
CA PHE A 520 4.04 -14.11 -34.38
C PHE A 520 5.57 -13.97 -34.32
N SER A 521 6.32 -14.54 -35.27
CA SER A 521 7.79 -14.57 -35.25
C SER A 521 8.44 -13.19 -35.14
N GLU A 522 7.90 -12.16 -35.81
CA GLU A 522 8.39 -10.78 -35.69
C GLU A 522 8.13 -10.19 -34.29
N ALA A 523 6.96 -10.46 -33.71
CA ALA A 523 6.61 -10.02 -32.37
C ALA A 523 7.50 -10.70 -31.31
N ILE A 524 7.73 -12.01 -31.45
CA ILE A 524 8.62 -12.79 -30.58
C ILE A 524 10.05 -12.22 -30.62
N LYS A 525 10.59 -11.96 -31.82
CA LYS A 525 11.92 -11.34 -31.98
C LYS A 525 12.00 -9.96 -31.33
N LYS A 526 10.97 -9.12 -31.48
CA LYS A 526 10.91 -7.82 -30.82
C LYS A 526 10.88 -7.94 -29.29
N ILE A 527 10.14 -8.91 -28.76
CA ILE A 527 10.07 -9.19 -27.32
C ILE A 527 11.43 -9.66 -26.80
N GLU A 528 12.06 -10.62 -27.48
CA GLU A 528 13.40 -11.12 -27.13
C GLU A 528 14.44 -9.99 -27.14
N ALA A 529 14.47 -9.19 -28.20
CA ALA A 529 15.36 -8.03 -28.32
C ALA A 529 15.14 -7.05 -27.16
N PHE A 530 13.89 -6.70 -26.86
CA PHE A 530 13.58 -5.77 -25.77
C PHE A 530 14.03 -6.29 -24.39
N VAL A 531 13.76 -7.57 -24.09
CA VAL A 531 14.15 -8.18 -22.82
C VAL A 531 15.67 -8.23 -22.70
N THR A 532 16.36 -8.66 -23.75
CA THR A 532 17.83 -8.77 -23.74
C THR A 532 18.51 -7.40 -23.67
N GLU A 533 18.04 -6.40 -24.41
CA GLU A 533 18.55 -5.02 -24.33
C GLU A 533 18.35 -4.43 -22.93
N ARG A 534 17.20 -4.70 -22.29
CA ARG A 534 16.97 -4.27 -20.91
C ARG A 534 17.95 -4.92 -19.94
N VAL A 535 18.21 -6.22 -20.06
CA VAL A 535 19.18 -6.94 -19.23
C VAL A 535 20.58 -6.35 -19.42
N THR A 536 20.99 -6.10 -20.66
CA THR A 536 22.28 -5.44 -20.97
C THR A 536 22.35 -4.07 -20.32
N GLY A 537 21.32 -3.23 -20.49
CA GLY A 537 21.28 -1.90 -19.89
C GLY A 537 21.36 -1.93 -18.36
N ILE A 538 20.71 -2.90 -17.72
CA ILE A 538 20.81 -3.10 -16.26
C ILE A 538 22.21 -3.55 -15.86
N ASN A 539 22.80 -4.53 -16.56
CA ASN A 539 24.15 -5.03 -16.29
C ASN A 539 25.20 -3.91 -16.39
N ASP A 540 25.10 -3.08 -17.43
CA ASP A 540 26.02 -1.96 -17.67
C ASP A 540 25.90 -0.90 -16.58
N ARG A 541 24.68 -0.58 -16.15
CA ARG A 541 24.39 0.42 -15.10
C ARG A 541 24.67 -0.06 -13.68
N SER A 542 24.78 -1.37 -13.47
CA SER A 542 24.90 -1.96 -12.12
C SER A 542 26.34 -2.04 -11.59
N GLU A 543 27.31 -1.37 -12.22
CA GLU A 543 28.73 -1.34 -11.83
C GLU A 543 29.31 -2.76 -11.56
N GLY A 544 28.87 -3.76 -12.33
CA GLY A 544 29.32 -5.15 -12.20
C GLY A 544 28.64 -5.99 -11.09
N GLN A 545 27.62 -5.46 -10.41
CA GLN A 545 26.82 -6.23 -9.43
C GLN A 545 25.82 -7.19 -10.08
N ALA A 546 25.30 -6.85 -11.25
CA ALA A 546 24.47 -7.73 -12.08
C ALA A 546 25.32 -8.28 -13.23
N LYS A 547 25.31 -9.60 -13.38
CA LYS A 547 26.02 -10.34 -14.45
C LYS A 547 25.11 -11.43 -15.00
N ASP A 548 23.87 -11.05 -15.28
CA ASP A 548 22.88 -11.99 -15.77
C ASP A 548 23.26 -12.48 -17.18
N ASN A 549 23.22 -13.79 -17.39
CA ASN A 549 23.64 -14.42 -18.63
C ASN A 549 22.55 -14.25 -19.70
N ILE A 550 22.80 -13.38 -20.68
CA ILE A 550 21.87 -13.05 -21.75
C ILE A 550 21.54 -14.29 -22.61
N ASP A 551 22.51 -15.17 -22.87
CA ASP A 551 22.29 -16.35 -23.69
C ASP A 551 21.42 -17.39 -22.99
N GLU A 552 21.53 -17.49 -21.67
CA GLU A 552 20.62 -18.30 -20.86
C GLU A 552 19.19 -17.76 -20.94
N ILE A 553 19.01 -16.43 -20.85
CA ILE A 553 17.70 -15.79 -20.95
C ILE A 553 17.09 -16.00 -22.34
N ARG A 554 17.86 -15.85 -23.43
CA ARG A 554 17.39 -16.13 -24.79
C ARG A 554 16.89 -17.56 -24.93
N ARG A 555 17.64 -18.52 -24.36
CA ARG A 555 17.25 -19.92 -24.37
C ARG A 555 15.95 -20.14 -23.61
N GLU A 556 15.81 -19.59 -22.40
CA GLU A 556 14.58 -19.69 -21.59
C GLU A 556 13.36 -19.08 -22.31
N ILE A 557 13.53 -17.95 -23.00
CA ILE A 557 12.47 -17.32 -23.81
C ILE A 557 12.03 -18.26 -24.93
N LYS A 558 12.98 -18.85 -25.66
CA LYS A 558 12.69 -19.80 -26.74
C LYS A 558 12.00 -21.05 -26.21
N GLU A 559 12.52 -21.65 -25.15
CA GLU A 559 11.94 -22.83 -24.50
C GLU A 559 10.47 -22.60 -24.08
N PHE A 560 10.16 -21.40 -23.59
CA PHE A 560 8.78 -21.05 -23.23
C PHE A 560 7.83 -20.95 -24.44
N PHE A 561 8.25 -20.33 -25.54
CA PHE A 561 7.42 -20.24 -26.74
C PHE A 561 7.28 -21.60 -27.44
N ASP A 562 8.35 -22.40 -27.49
CA ASP A 562 8.32 -23.78 -27.98
C ASP A 562 7.32 -24.62 -27.16
N PHE A 563 7.33 -24.48 -25.82
CA PHE A 563 6.37 -25.13 -24.93
C PHE A 563 4.92 -24.73 -25.24
N TRP A 564 4.64 -23.43 -25.39
CA TRP A 564 3.29 -22.96 -25.70
C TRP A 564 2.83 -23.45 -27.08
N GLN A 565 3.70 -23.42 -28.09
CA GLN A 565 3.36 -23.96 -29.42
C GLN A 565 3.04 -25.45 -29.36
N SER A 566 3.80 -26.23 -28.59
CA SER A 566 3.54 -27.66 -28.38
C SER A 566 2.16 -27.90 -27.76
N ASP A 567 1.81 -27.14 -26.71
CA ASP A 567 0.51 -27.28 -26.03
C ASP A 567 -0.67 -26.91 -26.96
N VAL A 568 -0.49 -25.88 -27.82
CA VAL A 568 -1.47 -25.54 -28.87
C VAL A 568 -1.63 -26.66 -29.88
N ASN A 569 -0.53 -27.26 -30.35
CA ASN A 569 -0.57 -28.35 -31.32
C ASN A 569 -1.29 -29.58 -30.73
N GLU A 570 -0.94 -29.99 -29.52
CA GLU A 570 -1.62 -31.10 -28.83
C GLU A 570 -3.12 -30.86 -28.66
N CYS A 571 -3.52 -29.63 -28.33
CA CYS A 571 -4.93 -29.24 -28.20
C CYS A 571 -5.69 -29.30 -29.53
N ASN A 572 -5.04 -28.92 -30.63
CA ASN A 572 -5.63 -28.93 -31.97
C ASN A 572 -5.67 -30.34 -32.60
N GLU A 573 -4.71 -31.21 -32.28
CA GLU A 573 -4.62 -32.59 -32.76
C GLU A 573 -5.55 -33.56 -32.00
N ALA A 574 -5.98 -33.22 -30.78
CA ALA A 574 -6.96 -33.98 -30.03
C ALA A 574 -8.31 -34.06 -30.77
N ASN A 575 -9.02 -35.19 -30.62
CA ASN A 575 -10.34 -35.40 -31.22
C ASN A 575 -11.39 -35.75 -30.15
N PRO A 576 -12.34 -34.85 -29.83
CA PRO A 576 -12.49 -33.50 -30.37
C PRO A 576 -11.37 -32.56 -29.89
N SER A 577 -11.16 -31.45 -30.61
CA SER A 577 -10.16 -30.45 -30.23
C SER A 577 -10.43 -29.91 -28.83
N ILE A 578 -9.37 -29.81 -28.03
CA ILE A 578 -9.43 -29.37 -26.64
C ILE A 578 -9.20 -27.86 -26.61
N PRO A 579 -10.11 -27.06 -26.01
CA PRO A 579 -9.88 -25.63 -25.89
C PRO A 579 -8.73 -25.32 -24.91
N LEU A 580 -7.84 -24.41 -25.30
CA LEU A 580 -6.76 -23.89 -24.48
C LEU A 580 -7.06 -22.47 -24.03
N TYR A 581 -6.97 -22.22 -22.73
CA TYR A 581 -7.15 -20.90 -22.11
C TYR A 581 -5.87 -20.40 -21.48
N PHE A 582 -5.73 -19.09 -21.27
CA PHE A 582 -4.62 -18.56 -20.48
C PHE A 582 -4.71 -19.02 -19.03
N GLY A 583 -5.91 -19.12 -18.47
CA GLY A 583 -6.15 -19.74 -17.15
C GLY A 583 -6.90 -18.85 -16.18
N ARG A 584 -7.33 -17.66 -16.60
CA ARG A 584 -8.08 -16.73 -15.74
C ARG A 584 -9.38 -17.33 -15.24
N ARG A 585 -10.11 -18.07 -16.10
CA ARG A 585 -11.34 -18.76 -15.71
C ARG A 585 -11.10 -19.88 -14.69
N PHE A 586 -9.88 -20.41 -14.63
CA PHE A 586 -9.49 -21.54 -13.79
C PHE A 586 -8.64 -21.13 -12.58
N MET A 587 -8.76 -19.87 -12.12
CA MET A 587 -8.02 -19.39 -10.96
C MET A 587 -8.49 -20.00 -9.63
N VAL A 588 -9.75 -20.45 -9.55
CA VAL A 588 -10.32 -21.03 -8.33
C VAL A 588 -10.41 -22.55 -8.46
N ASN A 589 -11.05 -23.01 -9.53
CA ASN A 589 -11.24 -24.43 -9.81
C ASN A 589 -10.35 -24.82 -11.00
N PRO A 590 -9.64 -25.97 -10.92
CA PRO A 590 -8.88 -26.48 -12.05
C PRO A 590 -9.82 -26.83 -13.23
N PRO A 591 -9.31 -26.84 -14.46
CA PRO A 591 -10.09 -27.26 -15.62
C PRO A 591 -10.46 -28.75 -15.52
N ALA A 592 -11.55 -29.14 -16.19
CA ALA A 592 -11.90 -30.54 -16.41
C ALA A 592 -10.96 -31.17 -17.46
N GLU A 593 -10.98 -32.50 -17.62
CA GLU A 593 -10.08 -33.21 -18.55
C GLU A 593 -10.25 -32.80 -20.02
N ASP A 594 -11.41 -32.24 -20.37
CA ASP A 594 -11.76 -31.76 -21.71
C ASP A 594 -11.30 -30.32 -21.99
N THR A 595 -10.54 -29.70 -21.09
CA THR A 595 -10.10 -28.30 -21.22
C THR A 595 -8.67 -28.13 -20.70
N ARG A 596 -7.84 -27.33 -21.37
CA ARG A 596 -6.48 -27.00 -20.90
C ARG A 596 -6.31 -25.53 -20.52
N ARG A 597 -5.29 -25.26 -19.73
CA ARG A 597 -4.85 -23.91 -19.36
C ARG A 597 -3.33 -23.78 -19.47
N LEU A 598 -2.86 -22.62 -19.93
CA LEU A 598 -1.44 -22.30 -20.00
C LEU A 598 -0.86 -21.95 -18.62
N LEU A 599 -1.60 -21.20 -17.82
CA LEU A 599 -1.17 -20.67 -16.53
C LEU A 599 -2.05 -21.20 -15.40
N LYS A 600 -1.41 -21.55 -14.27
CA LYS A 600 -2.11 -21.91 -13.01
C LYS A 600 -1.66 -21.04 -11.84
N PRO A 601 -2.54 -20.73 -10.87
CA PRO A 601 -2.14 -19.90 -9.74
C PRO A 601 -0.97 -20.53 -8.98
N TYR A 602 -0.01 -19.72 -8.58
CA TYR A 602 1.15 -20.17 -7.81
C TYR A 602 0.72 -20.80 -6.49
N GLY A 603 1.22 -22.02 -6.20
CA GLY A 603 0.84 -22.80 -5.02
C GLY A 603 -0.49 -23.55 -5.14
N SER A 604 -1.19 -23.48 -6.27
CA SER A 604 -2.39 -24.28 -6.53
C SER A 604 -2.06 -25.76 -6.73
N THR A 605 -2.94 -26.63 -6.24
CA THR A 605 -2.88 -28.07 -6.48
C THR A 605 -3.53 -28.41 -7.82
N GLY A 606 -2.91 -29.32 -8.58
CA GLY A 606 -3.41 -29.74 -9.90
C GLY A 606 -2.38 -30.62 -10.60
N LYS A 607 -2.85 -31.66 -11.28
CA LYS A 607 -2.00 -32.57 -12.07
C LYS A 607 -1.74 -32.06 -13.49
N ASP A 608 -2.16 -30.83 -13.79
CA ASP A 608 -1.96 -30.23 -15.11
C ASP A 608 -0.55 -29.68 -15.30
N ASN A 609 -0.10 -29.68 -16.56
CA ASN A 609 1.22 -29.19 -16.98
C ASN A 609 1.28 -27.65 -17.07
N ALA A 610 0.23 -26.94 -16.65
CA ALA A 610 0.16 -25.49 -16.65
C ALA A 610 1.25 -24.86 -15.76
N ILE A 611 1.76 -23.69 -16.16
CA ILE A 611 2.88 -23.04 -15.48
C ILE A 611 2.38 -22.25 -14.26
N ALA A 612 3.00 -22.50 -13.11
CA ALA A 612 2.69 -21.80 -11.86
C ALA A 612 3.01 -20.30 -11.99
N THR A 613 1.99 -19.46 -11.85
CA THR A 613 2.05 -18.03 -12.15
C THR A 613 1.49 -17.22 -10.98
N LEU A 614 2.17 -16.13 -10.63
CA LEU A 614 1.78 -15.28 -9.51
C LEU A 614 0.45 -14.57 -9.80
N THR A 615 -0.40 -14.49 -8.78
CA THR A 615 -1.65 -13.70 -8.79
C THR A 615 -1.54 -12.42 -7.96
N SER A 616 -0.42 -12.29 -7.24
CA SER A 616 -0.04 -11.13 -6.45
C SER A 616 1.49 -11.11 -6.34
N MET A 617 2.08 -9.92 -6.43
CA MET A 617 3.54 -9.74 -6.30
C MET A 617 4.09 -10.17 -4.95
N ARG A 618 3.24 -10.21 -3.92
CA ARG A 618 3.58 -10.65 -2.55
C ARG A 618 3.53 -12.15 -2.34
N ASN A 619 3.20 -12.95 -3.36
CA ASN A 619 3.28 -14.42 -3.25
C ASN A 619 4.73 -14.95 -3.11
N VAL A 620 5.71 -14.04 -3.00
CA VAL A 620 7.09 -14.33 -2.55
C VAL A 620 7.22 -14.40 -1.03
N ASP A 621 6.30 -13.77 -0.28
CA ASP A 621 6.26 -13.75 1.18
C ASP A 621 5.47 -14.97 1.67
N THR A 622 6.01 -16.18 1.50
CA THR A 622 5.30 -17.39 1.94
C THR A 622 5.37 -17.54 3.46
N PRO A 623 4.25 -17.52 4.20
CA PRO A 623 4.26 -17.95 5.59
C PRO A 623 4.52 -19.45 5.63
N VAL A 624 5.63 -19.87 6.24
CA VAL A 624 5.93 -21.28 6.46
C VAL A 624 5.08 -21.78 7.63
N LEU A 625 4.19 -22.73 7.39
CA LEU A 625 3.49 -23.45 8.45
C LEU A 625 4.50 -24.36 9.16
N GLY A 626 5.04 -23.90 10.29
CA GLY A 626 5.90 -24.71 11.15
C GLY A 626 5.08 -25.50 12.15
N SER A 627 5.18 -26.82 12.12
CA SER A 627 4.72 -27.69 13.20
C SER A 627 5.78 -27.71 14.30
N VAL A 628 5.44 -27.18 15.48
CA VAL A 628 6.29 -27.30 16.66
C VAL A 628 5.93 -28.61 17.36
N VAL A 629 6.81 -29.60 17.28
CA VAL A 629 6.70 -30.83 18.06
C VAL A 629 7.22 -30.53 19.46
N ILE A 630 6.30 -30.40 20.43
CA ILE A 630 6.67 -30.27 21.85
C ILE A 630 6.88 -31.68 22.38
N TRP A 631 8.14 -32.06 22.62
CA TRP A 631 8.45 -33.27 23.37
C TRP A 631 8.07 -33.03 24.83
N GLY A 632 7.05 -33.73 25.31
CA GLY A 632 6.77 -33.81 26.73
C GLY A 632 7.68 -34.87 27.34
N ASP A 633 8.47 -34.49 28.34
CA ASP A 633 9.06 -35.47 29.24
C ASP A 633 7.92 -36.12 30.03
N ASN A 634 7.51 -37.32 29.60
CA ASN A 634 6.74 -38.22 30.44
C ASN A 634 7.67 -38.72 31.56
N ASN A 635 7.79 -37.91 32.61
CA ASN A 635 8.20 -38.33 33.95
C ASN A 635 7.62 -37.32 34.94
N VAL A 636 6.41 -37.59 35.43
CA VAL A 636 6.05 -37.92 36.82
C VAL A 636 4.63 -38.47 36.82
#